data_AF-A0A8S1X6P9-F1
#
_entry.id   AF-A0A8S1X6P9-F1
#
_cell.length_a   1.000
_cell.length_b   1.000
_cell.length_c   1.000
_cell.angle_alpha   90.00
_cell.angle_beta   90.00
_cell.angle_gamma   90.00
#
_symmetry.space_group_name_H-M   'P 1'
#
loop_
_entity.id
_entity.type
_entity.pdbx_description
1 polymer ?
#
loop_
_entity_poly.entity_id
_entity_poly.type
_entity_poly.pdbx_seq_one_letter_code
_entity_poly.pdbx_strand_id
1 'polypeptide(L)'
;MLFSGVNRYILELFILKLIVQLNASLWKIYIIIEVDRCFFFKQTNSKQSNKKDIKILMLFNLNFFLVQPPFSPNNRRILQQQQQIVLQIQQMSFCQTHPQNQVDFICMQQHKCQRKLCKDCLSEHIENMKQAVTIEKFQKIVNEKLSACQSDNNEDLKQQKKMFQSLLQDIEVQIQKILEELYISITKIYDKIEQEDQSYNQLINENNNLTKSSNESFNKLISIVQEKSLENWNSEKTNYYQYLQKAKQQLNQEAETFGTKIQQWLKEVFKMVGIKNNEFIYTQFQVKFTEEKEVQYLNDGEILRIDQIKDTTRIPEILKNLEQVKHLQWSGQLNFNNQKEGNKKGSWKELIGNYQIQILQQQEVNFYEVGDYDNGIRVKNWKYIYDNKEIGSGDYNENGERNGKWQEPWERFWQHSQLQYIGQYKNGKKVGKWDIQSKENKDTKPLKFLHNSHFSGGGLYDAEGNGLKQGNWIELSEGFFKESQVTYNGQYKNGKKVGGWDICKIEKGVLFGLKFKKIGGGVYDGYNGMKQGNWVEIFDGFYKDSQVTYSGQYKNGKKVCRWDIFFNENEDKRLNLKMQNYIVALITFVFSGGGEYDDGIKQGDWIEISDGFFKDSQITYRGQYKNGKKVARWDIWYKESWDNGKYLKIGGGVYDEGGNEFKQGHWIDLSNGFFRDSQIIYEGQYLNGKKIDRWDICNIQKSILNDTIKSQKIGGGLYEAINQTRTGNWITLSNEFSNTNQIIYHGEYKSGIKVGKWEVLKMNQKDEFELKNFLMFDQKGIELFTKNYSKILLSGKLNQGKKFGRWNIIYDNVIIGGGQYGQQGQENGMKYGKWVEISDEFSYTLQVTYDGEYQNGKKVGRWDIYQFNEKQFKWWQIYYKLILCSGFIIYDFQGNQIKQERNKADIYYVGNFKNGKKVGCWEVWFKKSYGDDKIELIGQGYYDDRGDELKFGNWVEIADGFCDRLQITWKGQYKNGRKISSWEIYYNEFDGEWKHKIIGGGFYDQEGSKSGKWIEQSEIFIWDSQVTYQGHYKNRKKIGMWEIYYKQNDKLKQKLRMQKYSVIQKCFCCCLVVVGFMIKKEVNRENGLNRVRILSGTLKKGKKIGEWGIFYRKQYENEYKQIGGGLYDEKFNGTKSGKWNEQSPSYKWDSEVVYQGNYRNGKKIGDWDTLYRKYNEDKFRKIGGGSYDNGMGGDEVKLGKWVEISDEFKYVSQITQSGEYENGKKIGLWSEKELESDEIIQEFKFEN
;
A
#
# COMPACT_ATOMS: atom_id res chain seq x y z
N MET A 1 24.94 -15.73 -48.74
CA MET A 1 23.71 -14.90 -48.80
C MET A 1 22.75 -15.14 -47.63
N LEU A 2 22.51 -16.37 -47.16
CA LEU A 2 21.66 -16.61 -45.97
C LEU A 2 22.27 -16.14 -44.63
N PHE A 3 23.59 -15.93 -44.55
CA PHE A 3 24.27 -15.46 -43.32
C PHE A 3 24.24 -13.92 -43.11
N SER A 4 24.13 -13.11 -44.16
CA SER A 4 24.16 -11.63 -44.03
C SER A 4 22.79 -11.04 -43.60
N GLY A 5 21.68 -11.68 -43.98
CA GLY A 5 20.33 -11.27 -43.55
C GLY A 5 20.08 -11.50 -42.06
N VAL A 6 20.67 -12.55 -41.48
CA VAL A 6 20.51 -12.89 -40.06
C VAL A 6 21.22 -11.88 -39.16
N ASN A 7 22.40 -11.40 -39.54
CA ASN A 7 23.14 -10.40 -38.74
C ASN A 7 22.47 -9.02 -38.74
N ARG A 8 21.87 -8.59 -39.86
CA ARG A 8 21.09 -7.34 -39.94
C ARG A 8 19.83 -7.40 -39.07
N TYR A 9 19.13 -8.53 -39.07
CA TYR A 9 17.94 -8.73 -38.23
C TYR A 9 18.29 -8.78 -36.74
N ILE A 10 19.44 -9.37 -36.39
CA ILE A 10 20.00 -9.37 -35.03
C ILE A 10 20.37 -7.95 -34.58
N LEU A 11 20.93 -7.13 -35.48
CA LEU A 11 21.30 -5.74 -35.23
C LEU A 11 20.08 -4.86 -34.94
N GLU A 12 19.02 -4.98 -35.76
CA GLU A 12 17.77 -4.22 -35.57
C GLU A 12 17.08 -4.59 -34.24
N LEU A 13 17.10 -5.87 -33.86
CA LEU A 13 16.54 -6.35 -32.58
C LEU A 13 17.36 -5.91 -31.35
N PHE A 14 18.68 -5.79 -31.47
CA PHE A 14 19.53 -5.29 -30.38
C PHE A 14 19.33 -3.80 -30.13
N ILE A 15 19.19 -3.00 -31.20
CA ILE A 15 18.88 -1.56 -31.12
C ILE A 15 17.47 -1.35 -30.52
N LEU A 16 16.46 -2.11 -30.98
CA LEU A 16 15.11 -2.08 -30.39
C LEU A 16 15.11 -2.43 -28.90
N LYS A 17 15.92 -3.38 -28.47
CA LYS A 17 16.05 -3.78 -27.06
C LYS A 17 16.68 -2.68 -26.20
N LEU A 18 17.70 -1.99 -26.71
CA LEU A 18 18.32 -0.86 -26.02
C LEU A 18 17.34 0.30 -25.86
N ILE A 19 16.57 0.60 -26.92
CA ILE A 19 15.52 1.62 -26.93
C ILE A 19 14.39 1.26 -25.95
N VAL A 20 13.96 -0.01 -25.88
CA VAL A 20 12.93 -0.48 -24.94
C VAL A 20 13.41 -0.40 -23.49
N GLN A 21 14.69 -0.69 -23.21
CA GLN A 21 15.24 -0.58 -21.86
C GLN A 21 15.40 0.88 -21.41
N LEU A 22 15.84 1.77 -22.32
CA LEU A 22 15.88 3.21 -22.06
C LEU A 22 14.47 3.76 -21.86
N ASN A 23 13.50 3.36 -22.70
CA ASN A 23 12.10 3.73 -22.54
C ASN A 23 11.51 3.20 -21.24
N ALA A 24 11.81 1.98 -20.80
CA ALA A 24 11.31 1.45 -19.53
C ALA A 24 11.86 2.19 -18.31
N SER A 25 13.12 2.65 -18.37
CA SER A 25 13.73 3.49 -17.33
C SER A 25 13.13 4.89 -17.30
N LEU A 26 12.90 5.49 -18.49
CA LEU A 26 12.17 6.75 -18.63
C LEU A 26 10.69 6.60 -18.22
N TRP A 27 10.08 5.43 -18.43
CA TRP A 27 8.71 5.11 -18.02
C TRP A 27 8.61 4.91 -16.51
N LYS A 28 9.63 4.37 -15.85
CA LYS A 28 9.72 4.34 -14.38
C LYS A 28 9.81 5.76 -13.81
N ILE A 29 10.59 6.64 -14.44
CA ILE A 29 10.67 8.06 -14.06
C ILE A 29 9.31 8.75 -14.29
N TYR A 30 8.66 8.50 -15.43
CA TYR A 30 7.33 9.01 -15.75
C TYR A 30 6.25 8.49 -14.79
N ILE A 31 6.28 7.20 -14.41
CA ILE A 31 5.38 6.61 -13.42
C ILE A 31 5.61 7.20 -12.03
N ILE A 32 6.86 7.46 -11.63
CA ILE A 32 7.15 8.15 -10.36
C ILE A 32 6.54 9.56 -10.38
N ILE A 33 6.65 10.27 -11.50
CA ILE A 33 6.01 11.58 -11.71
C ILE A 33 4.47 11.50 -11.69
N GLU A 34 3.88 10.42 -12.23
CA GLU A 34 2.42 10.30 -12.41
C GLU A 34 1.67 9.65 -11.23
N VAL A 35 2.35 8.80 -10.46
CA VAL A 35 1.85 8.21 -9.20
C VAL A 35 1.74 9.29 -8.13
N ASP A 36 2.66 10.25 -8.09
CA ASP A 36 2.59 11.42 -7.19
C ASP A 36 1.54 12.45 -7.64
N ARG A 37 1.22 12.50 -8.94
CA ARG A 37 0.10 13.29 -9.50
C ARG A 37 -1.27 12.79 -9.03
N CYS A 38 -1.39 11.49 -8.74
CA CYS A 38 -2.62 10.88 -8.22
C CYS A 38 -2.77 11.02 -6.69
N PHE A 39 -1.66 11.13 -5.95
CA PHE A 39 -1.69 11.33 -4.50
C PHE A 39 -2.15 12.75 -4.10
N PHE A 40 -2.00 13.73 -5.01
CA PHE A 40 -2.34 15.14 -4.81
C PHE A 40 -3.85 15.43 -4.66
N PHE A 41 -4.75 14.51 -5.03
CA PHE A 41 -6.21 14.77 -5.07
C PHE A 41 -7.02 14.29 -3.85
N LYS A 42 -6.37 13.70 -2.82
CA LYS A 42 -7.11 13.10 -1.69
C LYS A 42 -6.81 13.64 -0.29
N GLN A 43 -5.90 14.61 -0.13
CA GLN A 43 -5.66 15.29 1.16
C GLN A 43 -5.31 16.76 0.98
N THR A 44 -6.31 17.63 0.79
CA THR A 44 -6.17 19.06 1.11
C THR A 44 -7.52 19.62 1.53
N ASN A 45 -7.78 19.66 2.84
CA ASN A 45 -8.68 20.64 3.45
C ASN A 45 -8.35 20.80 4.94
N SER A 46 -7.23 21.46 5.21
CA SER A 46 -7.05 22.26 6.42
C SER A 46 -5.98 23.33 6.14
N LYS A 47 -6.25 24.57 6.53
CA LYS A 47 -5.31 25.69 6.41
C LYS A 47 -5.30 26.49 7.70
N GLN A 48 -4.10 26.70 8.25
CA GLN A 48 -3.56 28.03 8.57
C GLN A 48 -2.02 27.96 8.53
N SER A 49 -1.40 28.71 7.62
CA SER A 49 0.04 29.04 7.61
C SER A 49 0.25 30.47 7.04
N ASN A 50 1.43 31.03 7.29
CA ASN A 50 1.71 32.44 7.56
C ASN A 50 1.93 33.34 6.31
N LYS A 51 1.88 34.68 6.48
CA LYS A 51 1.84 35.72 5.41
C LYS A 51 3.01 35.76 4.41
N LYS A 52 4.15 35.09 4.63
CA LYS A 52 5.23 34.95 3.63
C LYS A 52 5.00 33.77 2.68
N ASP A 53 4.39 32.69 3.17
CA ASP A 53 4.09 31.49 2.38
C ASP A 53 2.79 31.63 1.58
N ILE A 54 1.90 32.54 1.98
CA ILE A 54 0.69 32.90 1.23
C ILE A 54 1.03 33.56 -0.12
N LYS A 55 2.18 34.25 -0.25
CA LYS A 55 2.61 34.79 -1.56
C LYS A 55 2.94 33.67 -2.55
N ILE A 56 3.48 32.54 -2.09
CA ILE A 56 3.83 31.39 -2.95
C ILE A 56 2.62 30.45 -3.14
N LEU A 57 1.80 30.23 -2.10
CA LEU A 57 0.61 29.36 -2.18
C LEU A 57 -0.59 29.99 -2.90
N MET A 58 -0.76 31.32 -2.90
CA MET A 58 -1.75 31.97 -3.77
C MET A 58 -1.30 31.99 -5.24
N LEU A 59 0.01 32.07 -5.50
CA LEU A 59 0.57 31.95 -6.84
C LEU A 59 0.48 30.52 -7.40
N PHE A 60 0.48 29.47 -6.57
CA PHE A 60 0.28 28.10 -7.05
C PHE A 60 -1.17 27.78 -7.41
N ASN A 61 -2.16 28.32 -6.66
CA ASN A 61 -3.57 28.08 -6.94
C ASN A 61 -4.13 28.89 -8.12
N LEU A 62 -3.54 30.05 -8.46
CA LEU A 62 -3.88 30.75 -9.71
C LEU A 62 -3.19 30.14 -10.95
N ASN A 63 -2.09 29.39 -10.76
CA ASN A 63 -1.29 28.84 -11.86
C ASN A 63 -1.73 27.44 -12.35
N PHE A 64 -2.71 26.80 -11.72
CA PHE A 64 -3.22 25.50 -12.20
C PHE A 64 -4.31 25.62 -13.27
N PHE A 65 -4.79 26.83 -13.59
CA PHE A 65 -5.87 27.07 -14.56
C PHE A 65 -5.46 27.74 -15.89
N LEU A 66 -4.17 27.97 -16.15
CA LEU A 66 -3.69 28.60 -17.40
C LEU A 66 -2.81 27.67 -18.26
N VAL A 67 -3.17 26.39 -18.33
CA VAL A 67 -2.69 25.48 -19.38
C VAL A 67 -3.88 25.06 -20.24
N GLN A 68 -4.32 25.95 -21.13
CA GLN A 68 -5.15 25.61 -22.31
C GLN A 68 -4.80 26.56 -23.47
N PRO A 69 -4.81 26.10 -24.73
CA PRO A 69 -4.53 26.93 -25.91
C PRO A 69 -5.62 28.00 -26.14
N PRO A 70 -5.34 29.05 -26.94
CA PRO A 70 -6.00 30.36 -26.86
C PRO A 70 -7.39 30.47 -27.52
N PHE A 71 -8.23 29.43 -27.44
CA PHE A 71 -9.62 29.50 -27.93
C PHE A 71 -10.63 28.85 -26.95
N SER A 72 -10.53 29.19 -25.66
CA SER A 72 -11.53 28.83 -24.65
C SER A 72 -12.43 30.03 -24.29
N PRO A 73 -13.77 29.86 -24.22
CA PRO A 73 -14.74 30.93 -23.89
C PRO A 73 -14.50 31.63 -22.55
N ASN A 74 -13.70 31.07 -21.65
CA ASN A 74 -13.44 31.63 -20.32
C ASN A 74 -12.53 32.87 -20.32
N ASN A 75 -11.64 33.03 -21.32
CA ASN A 75 -10.75 34.21 -21.39
C ASN A 75 -11.49 35.49 -21.83
N ARG A 76 -12.56 35.39 -22.63
CA ARG A 76 -13.45 36.53 -22.94
C ARG A 76 -14.18 37.05 -21.70
N ARG A 77 -14.45 36.17 -20.73
CA ARG A 77 -15.20 36.49 -19.51
C ARG A 77 -14.43 37.37 -18.53
N ILE A 78 -13.11 37.18 -18.45
CA ILE A 78 -12.23 37.95 -17.56
C ILE A 78 -11.97 39.34 -18.13
N LEU A 79 -11.78 39.46 -19.46
CA LEU A 79 -11.68 40.77 -20.12
C LEU A 79 -13.00 41.57 -20.03
N GLN A 80 -14.16 40.90 -20.16
CA GLN A 80 -15.47 41.53 -19.99
C GLN A 80 -15.75 41.95 -18.55
N GLN A 81 -15.27 41.21 -17.54
CA GLN A 81 -15.40 41.60 -16.13
C GLN A 81 -14.51 42.79 -15.76
N GLN A 82 -13.30 42.90 -16.35
CA GLN A 82 -12.43 44.05 -16.13
C GLN A 82 -12.98 45.33 -16.80
N GLN A 83 -13.57 45.21 -18.00
CA GLN A 83 -14.27 46.31 -18.65
C GLN A 83 -15.56 46.72 -17.91
N GLN A 84 -16.27 45.77 -17.27
CA GLN A 84 -17.45 46.07 -16.45
C GLN A 84 -17.14 46.83 -15.15
N ILE A 85 -16.00 46.60 -14.50
CA ILE A 85 -15.62 47.34 -13.28
C ILE A 85 -15.30 48.80 -13.60
N VAL A 86 -14.66 49.08 -14.74
CA VAL A 86 -14.40 50.45 -15.20
C VAL A 86 -15.71 51.16 -15.59
N LEU A 87 -16.64 50.45 -16.24
CA LEU A 87 -17.98 50.97 -16.56
C LEU A 87 -18.85 51.19 -15.31
N GLN A 88 -18.72 50.37 -14.27
CA GLN A 88 -19.46 50.53 -13.00
C GLN A 88 -18.97 51.72 -12.18
N ILE A 89 -17.69 52.08 -12.26
CA ILE A 89 -17.16 53.29 -11.60
C ILE A 89 -17.67 54.57 -12.30
N GLN A 90 -17.94 54.52 -13.61
CA GLN A 90 -18.56 55.63 -14.36
C GLN A 90 -20.08 55.75 -14.12
N GLN A 91 -20.76 54.69 -13.68
CA GLN A 91 -22.22 54.67 -13.46
C GLN A 91 -22.65 55.07 -12.03
N MET A 92 -21.73 55.41 -11.12
CA MET A 92 -22.08 55.87 -9.77
C MET A 92 -21.93 57.38 -9.65
N SER A 93 -22.82 58.13 -10.29
CA SER A 93 -22.73 59.58 -10.39
C SER A 93 -23.52 60.36 -9.34
N PHE A 94 -24.04 59.76 -8.27
CA PHE A 94 -24.86 60.50 -7.29
C PHE A 94 -24.56 60.14 -5.84
N CYS A 95 -24.53 61.16 -4.98
CA CYS A 95 -24.27 61.05 -3.56
C CYS A 95 -25.47 60.41 -2.84
N GLN A 96 -25.22 59.45 -1.95
CA GLN A 96 -26.32 58.73 -1.26
C GLN A 96 -27.13 59.65 -0.33
N THR A 97 -26.50 60.68 0.21
CA THR A 97 -27.12 61.63 1.16
C THR A 97 -27.73 62.82 0.43
N HIS A 98 -27.16 63.17 -0.73
CA HIS A 98 -27.67 64.20 -1.62
C HIS A 98 -27.87 63.60 -3.02
N PRO A 99 -28.97 62.88 -3.27
CA PRO A 99 -29.17 62.08 -4.49
C PRO A 99 -29.16 62.87 -5.79
N GLN A 100 -29.32 64.21 -5.73
CA GLN A 100 -29.24 65.08 -6.89
C GLN A 100 -27.82 65.58 -7.19
N ASN A 101 -26.88 65.39 -6.26
CA ASN A 101 -25.52 65.91 -6.38
C ASN A 101 -24.56 64.80 -6.79
N GLN A 102 -23.68 65.13 -7.74
CA GLN A 102 -22.65 64.21 -8.19
C GLN A 102 -21.54 64.07 -7.16
N VAL A 103 -21.06 62.85 -6.99
CA VAL A 103 -19.89 62.58 -6.14
C VAL A 103 -18.67 63.08 -6.87
N ASP A 104 -17.98 64.05 -6.31
CA ASP A 104 -16.80 64.67 -6.92
C ASP A 104 -15.50 64.25 -6.19
N PHE A 105 -15.61 63.84 -4.92
CA PHE A 105 -14.47 63.59 -4.04
C PHE A 105 -14.56 62.24 -3.30
N ILE A 106 -13.40 61.67 -3.00
CA ILE A 106 -13.23 60.46 -2.19
C ILE A 106 -12.37 60.77 -0.96
N CYS A 107 -12.89 60.50 0.23
CA CYS A 107 -12.15 60.61 1.48
C CYS A 107 -11.20 59.42 1.66
N MET A 108 -9.89 59.69 1.73
CA MET A 108 -8.85 58.67 1.84
C MET A 108 -8.51 58.27 3.28
N GLN A 109 -8.99 59.02 4.26
CA GLN A 109 -8.62 58.82 5.66
C GLN A 109 -9.30 57.57 6.25
N GLN A 110 -8.61 56.86 7.15
CA GLN A 110 -9.14 55.67 7.83
C GLN A 110 -10.05 56.03 9.01
N HIS A 111 -11.21 56.63 8.73
CA HIS A 111 -12.28 56.82 9.70
C HIS A 111 -13.63 56.38 9.14
N LYS A 112 -14.63 56.26 10.02
CA LYS A 112 -16.00 55.88 9.68
C LYS A 112 -16.78 57.09 9.18
N CYS A 113 -16.48 57.55 7.95
CA CYS A 113 -17.28 58.57 7.27
C CYS A 113 -17.88 58.01 5.97
N GLN A 114 -18.82 58.72 5.40
CA GLN A 114 -19.20 58.52 4.01
C GLN A 114 -18.03 58.90 3.10
N ARG A 115 -17.43 57.91 2.45
CA ARG A 115 -16.20 58.15 1.68
C ARG A 115 -16.43 58.82 0.34
N LYS A 116 -17.64 58.73 -0.21
CA LYS A 116 -18.03 59.33 -1.49
C LYS A 116 -18.75 60.65 -1.20
N LEU A 117 -18.07 61.75 -1.44
CA LEU A 117 -18.52 63.09 -1.07
C LEU A 117 -18.88 63.88 -2.34
N CYS A 118 -20.10 64.40 -2.41
CA CYS A 118 -20.42 65.53 -3.28
C CYS A 118 -19.94 66.84 -2.65
N LYS A 119 -20.05 67.97 -3.35
CA LYS A 119 -19.66 69.29 -2.82
C LYS A 119 -20.30 69.59 -1.46
N ASP A 120 -21.59 69.29 -1.31
CA ASP A 120 -22.30 69.56 -0.06
C ASP A 120 -21.82 68.65 1.08
N CYS A 121 -21.70 67.34 0.86
CA CYS A 121 -21.12 66.43 1.86
C CYS A 121 -19.65 66.75 2.17
N LEU A 122 -18.90 67.29 1.21
CA LEU A 122 -17.53 67.74 1.45
C LEU A 122 -17.51 68.98 2.35
N SER A 123 -18.47 69.90 2.16
CA SER A 123 -18.62 71.11 2.97
C SER A 123 -19.08 70.81 4.40
N GLU A 124 -19.79 69.71 4.63
CA GLU A 124 -20.14 69.21 5.97
C GLU A 124 -18.99 68.40 6.62
N HIS A 125 -18.03 67.97 5.81
CA HIS A 125 -16.86 67.20 6.26
C HIS A 125 -15.73 68.13 6.74
N ILE A 126 -16.07 69.05 7.66
CA ILE A 126 -15.34 70.31 7.95
C ILE A 126 -13.98 70.12 8.62
N GLU A 127 -13.73 69.05 9.38
CA GLU A 127 -12.55 69.05 10.28
C GLU A 127 -11.25 68.45 9.69
N ASN A 128 -11.23 67.89 8.48
CA ASN A 128 -9.99 67.34 7.90
C ASN A 128 -9.98 67.29 6.36
N MET A 129 -10.22 68.44 5.70
CA MET A 129 -10.24 68.54 4.22
C MET A 129 -8.92 68.13 3.53
N LYS A 130 -7.80 67.97 4.26
CA LYS A 130 -6.48 67.69 3.67
C LYS A 130 -6.35 66.31 3.00
N GLN A 131 -7.33 65.41 3.15
CA GLN A 131 -7.25 64.04 2.61
C GLN A 131 -8.41 63.60 1.71
N ALA A 132 -9.31 64.51 1.34
CA ALA A 132 -10.27 64.26 0.28
C ALA A 132 -9.58 64.50 -1.08
N VAL A 133 -9.62 63.52 -1.97
CA VAL A 133 -9.07 63.65 -3.33
C VAL A 133 -10.21 63.61 -4.33
N THR A 134 -10.09 64.33 -5.44
CA THR A 134 -11.07 64.21 -6.53
C THR A 134 -11.09 62.77 -7.05
N ILE A 135 -12.22 62.32 -7.58
CA ILE A 135 -12.35 60.98 -8.16
C ILE A 135 -11.28 60.75 -9.23
N GLU A 136 -10.98 61.75 -10.06
CA GLU A 136 -9.94 61.67 -11.09
C GLU A 136 -8.54 61.43 -10.47
N LYS A 137 -8.22 62.15 -9.38
CA LYS A 137 -6.93 61.97 -8.68
C LYS A 137 -6.87 60.63 -7.95
N PHE A 138 -7.99 60.15 -7.40
CA PHE A 138 -8.09 58.82 -6.81
C PHE A 138 -7.90 57.72 -7.87
N GLN A 139 -8.55 57.84 -9.02
CA GLN A 139 -8.37 56.92 -10.15
C GLN A 139 -6.92 56.91 -10.61
N LYS A 140 -6.26 58.08 -10.69
CA LYS A 140 -4.84 58.18 -11.00
C LYS A 140 -3.98 57.45 -9.96
N ILE A 141 -4.21 57.63 -8.66
CA ILE A 141 -3.47 56.95 -7.58
C ILE A 141 -3.71 55.43 -7.61
N VAL A 142 -4.94 54.97 -7.84
CA VAL A 142 -5.28 53.55 -7.94
C VAL A 142 -4.62 52.92 -9.16
N ASN A 143 -4.64 53.61 -10.30
CA ASN A 143 -3.97 53.16 -11.52
C ASN A 143 -2.44 53.18 -11.37
N GLU A 144 -1.86 54.15 -10.69
CA GLU A 144 -0.42 54.19 -10.36
C GLU A 144 -0.04 53.05 -9.40
N LYS A 145 -0.85 52.76 -8.37
CA LYS A 145 -0.63 51.65 -7.42
C LYS A 145 -0.84 50.28 -8.04
N LEU A 146 -1.83 50.13 -8.94
CA LEU A 146 -2.05 48.91 -9.72
C LEU A 146 -0.93 48.69 -10.72
N SER A 147 -0.49 49.74 -11.41
CA SER A 147 0.68 49.71 -12.28
C SER A 147 1.96 49.37 -11.50
N ALA A 148 2.15 49.89 -10.29
CA ALA A 148 3.26 49.53 -9.39
C ALA A 148 3.19 48.09 -8.85
N CYS A 149 1.99 47.51 -8.71
CA CYS A 149 1.82 46.09 -8.38
C CYS A 149 1.98 45.18 -9.60
N GLN A 150 1.86 45.72 -10.81
CA GLN A 150 2.03 45.00 -12.07
C GLN A 150 3.47 45.03 -12.59
N SER A 151 4.33 45.94 -12.13
CA SER A 151 5.62 46.22 -12.81
C SER A 151 6.81 45.37 -12.41
N ASP A 152 7.03 44.94 -11.16
CA ASP A 152 8.39 44.42 -10.82
C ASP A 152 8.49 42.93 -10.50
N ASN A 153 7.43 42.13 -10.64
CA ASN A 153 7.53 40.68 -10.33
C ASN A 153 6.88 39.75 -11.35
N ASN A 154 6.06 40.25 -12.27
CA ASN A 154 5.42 39.39 -13.26
C ASN A 154 6.34 39.13 -14.47
N GLU A 155 7.22 40.08 -14.80
CA GLU A 155 8.30 39.85 -15.76
C GLU A 155 9.37 38.95 -15.16
N ASP A 156 9.83 39.18 -13.92
CA ASP A 156 10.75 38.28 -13.22
C ASP A 156 10.18 36.85 -13.06
N LEU A 157 8.89 36.69 -12.74
CA LEU A 157 8.28 35.35 -12.68
C LEU A 157 8.11 34.72 -14.08
N LYS A 158 7.74 35.50 -15.10
CA LYS A 158 7.69 34.99 -16.48
C LYS A 158 9.09 34.64 -16.97
N GLN A 159 10.10 35.39 -16.56
CA GLN A 159 11.50 35.17 -16.91
C GLN A 159 12.05 33.97 -16.16
N GLN A 160 11.74 33.78 -14.87
CA GLN A 160 12.08 32.56 -14.14
C GLN A 160 11.35 31.33 -14.68
N LYS A 161 10.08 31.46 -15.06
CA LYS A 161 9.35 30.36 -15.73
C LYS A 161 9.97 30.04 -17.09
N LYS A 162 10.29 31.05 -17.90
CA LYS A 162 11.00 30.87 -19.18
C LYS A 162 12.39 30.29 -18.97
N MET A 163 13.13 30.71 -17.94
CA MET A 163 14.43 30.14 -17.57
C MET A 163 14.30 28.69 -17.14
N PHE A 164 13.27 28.33 -16.39
CA PHE A 164 13.05 26.94 -15.97
C PHE A 164 12.60 26.05 -17.13
N GLN A 165 11.72 26.56 -18.01
CA GLN A 165 11.33 25.87 -19.23
C GLN A 165 12.51 25.73 -20.20
N SER A 166 13.32 26.78 -20.36
CA SER A 166 14.56 26.76 -21.13
C SER A 166 15.52 25.75 -20.54
N LEU A 167 15.74 25.75 -19.22
CA LEU A 167 16.65 24.80 -18.57
C LEU A 167 16.19 23.35 -18.77
N LEU A 168 14.88 23.07 -18.69
CA LEU A 168 14.36 21.74 -18.96
C LEU A 168 14.51 21.35 -20.44
N GLN A 169 14.28 22.27 -21.37
CA GLN A 169 14.52 22.06 -22.80
C GLN A 169 16.00 21.87 -23.08
N ASP A 170 16.89 22.63 -22.43
CA ASP A 170 18.34 22.53 -22.57
C ASP A 170 18.84 21.18 -22.04
N ILE A 171 18.29 20.71 -20.91
CA ILE A 171 18.58 19.37 -20.38
C ILE A 171 18.07 18.28 -21.35
N GLU A 172 16.87 18.44 -21.89
CA GLU A 172 16.32 17.50 -22.87
C GLU A 172 17.18 17.43 -24.14
N VAL A 173 17.58 18.59 -24.69
CA VAL A 173 18.46 18.70 -25.85
C VAL A 173 19.85 18.13 -25.55
N GLN A 174 20.40 18.35 -24.36
CA GLN A 174 21.69 17.77 -23.96
C GLN A 174 21.61 16.24 -23.87
N ILE A 175 20.53 15.70 -23.29
CA ILE A 175 20.31 14.25 -23.22
C ILE A 175 20.15 13.68 -24.64
N GLN A 176 19.36 14.31 -25.51
CA GLN A 176 19.19 13.90 -26.89
C GLN A 176 20.52 13.91 -27.66
N LYS A 177 21.32 14.97 -27.51
CA LYS A 177 22.64 15.09 -28.13
C LYS A 177 23.60 13.98 -27.66
N ILE A 178 23.65 13.69 -26.36
CA ILE A 178 24.48 12.60 -25.82
C ILE A 178 24.03 11.24 -26.40
N LEU A 179 22.71 11.02 -26.51
CA LEU A 179 22.17 9.80 -27.08
C LEU A 179 22.47 9.67 -28.58
N GLU A 180 22.41 10.75 -29.35
CA GLU A 180 22.78 10.78 -30.77
C GLU A 180 24.29 10.54 -30.98
N GLU A 181 25.14 11.21 -30.22
CA GLU A 181 26.60 11.01 -30.28
C GLU A 181 27.00 9.57 -29.92
N LEU A 182 26.34 9.00 -28.91
CA LEU A 182 26.52 7.60 -28.53
C LEU A 182 26.04 6.66 -29.64
N TYR A 183 24.87 6.93 -30.23
CA TYR A 183 24.33 6.14 -31.34
C TYR A 183 25.26 6.16 -32.57
N ILE A 184 25.77 7.32 -32.96
CA ILE A 184 26.72 7.48 -34.06
C ILE A 184 28.02 6.72 -33.77
N SER A 185 28.52 6.81 -32.54
CA SER A 185 29.77 6.13 -32.14
C SER A 185 29.62 4.61 -32.15
N ILE A 186 28.49 4.10 -31.66
CA ILE A 186 28.16 2.67 -31.70
C ILE A 186 28.06 2.20 -33.15
N THR A 187 27.35 2.95 -34.00
CA THR A 187 27.16 2.61 -35.43
C THR A 187 28.51 2.54 -36.15
N LYS A 188 29.40 3.53 -35.95
CA LYS A 188 30.75 3.52 -36.54
C LYS A 188 31.60 2.32 -36.14
N ILE A 189 31.50 1.88 -34.87
CA ILE A 189 32.23 0.69 -34.40
C ILE A 189 31.70 -0.56 -35.10
N TYR A 190 30.39 -0.70 -35.23
CA TYR A 190 29.79 -1.84 -35.93
C TYR A 190 30.08 -1.83 -37.43
N ASP A 191 29.96 -0.68 -38.10
CA ASP A 191 30.27 -0.55 -39.52
C ASP A 191 31.73 -0.94 -39.81
N LYS A 192 32.66 -0.55 -38.92
CA LYS A 192 34.06 -0.94 -39.05
C LYS A 192 34.25 -2.45 -38.91
N ILE A 193 33.62 -3.07 -37.90
CA ILE A 193 33.66 -4.53 -37.71
C ILE A 193 33.09 -5.25 -38.94
N GLU A 194 31.96 -4.76 -39.49
CA GLU A 194 31.31 -5.35 -40.65
C GLU A 194 32.13 -5.19 -41.93
N GLN A 195 32.71 -4.01 -42.19
CA GLN A 195 33.58 -3.77 -43.34
C GLN A 195 34.80 -4.69 -43.34
N GLU A 196 35.42 -4.89 -42.18
CA GLU A 196 36.60 -5.74 -42.04
C GLU A 196 36.23 -7.22 -42.20
N ASP A 197 35.09 -7.66 -41.65
CA ASP A 197 34.56 -9.01 -41.87
C ASP A 197 34.16 -9.27 -43.32
N GLN A 198 33.58 -8.28 -44.01
CA GLN A 198 33.26 -8.37 -45.43
C GLN A 198 34.54 -8.44 -46.28
N SER A 199 35.58 -7.68 -45.93
CA SER A 199 36.90 -7.72 -46.58
C SER A 199 37.53 -9.12 -46.48
N TYR A 200 37.50 -9.76 -45.31
CA TYR A 200 37.96 -11.15 -45.15
C TYR A 200 37.10 -12.15 -45.93
N ASN A 201 35.77 -11.98 -45.93
CA ASN A 201 34.88 -12.86 -46.68
C ASN A 201 35.03 -12.70 -48.20
N GLN A 202 35.28 -11.50 -48.72
CA GLN A 202 35.56 -11.28 -50.14
C GLN A 202 36.88 -11.94 -50.54
N LEU A 203 37.93 -11.80 -49.73
CA LEU A 203 39.22 -12.47 -49.96
C LEU A 203 39.09 -14.01 -50.05
N ILE A 204 38.21 -14.60 -49.25
CA ILE A 204 37.94 -16.05 -49.24
C ILE A 204 37.09 -16.47 -50.46
N ASN A 205 36.06 -15.70 -50.80
CA ASN A 205 35.09 -16.10 -51.82
C ASN A 205 35.49 -15.77 -53.27
N GLU A 206 36.34 -14.75 -53.49
CA GLU A 206 36.73 -14.32 -54.84
C GLU A 206 37.91 -15.12 -55.43
N ASN A 207 38.67 -15.87 -54.61
CA ASN A 207 39.86 -16.60 -55.04
C ASN A 207 39.62 -18.11 -55.22
N ASN A 208 38.69 -18.48 -56.11
CA ASN A 208 38.48 -19.89 -56.48
C ASN A 208 39.68 -20.51 -57.23
N ASN A 209 40.67 -19.71 -57.63
CA ASN A 209 41.92 -20.16 -58.22
C ASN A 209 43.11 -19.36 -57.67
N LEU A 210 43.67 -19.82 -56.55
CA LEU A 210 44.74 -19.16 -55.78
C LEU A 210 45.98 -18.78 -56.61
N THR A 211 46.22 -19.43 -57.76
CA THR A 211 47.35 -19.08 -58.63
C THR A 211 47.20 -17.75 -59.37
N LYS A 212 46.01 -17.13 -59.35
CA LYS A 212 45.74 -15.83 -60.00
C LYS A 212 45.51 -14.67 -59.02
N SER A 213 45.52 -14.93 -57.70
CA SER A 213 45.36 -13.86 -56.71
C SER A 213 46.57 -12.93 -56.74
N SER A 214 46.37 -11.63 -56.52
CA SER A 214 47.50 -10.70 -56.38
C SER A 214 48.38 -11.10 -55.19
N ASN A 215 49.68 -10.82 -55.26
CA ASN A 215 50.62 -11.12 -54.17
C ASN A 215 50.19 -10.47 -52.83
N GLU A 216 49.45 -9.36 -52.87
CA GLU A 216 48.92 -8.71 -51.67
C GLU A 216 47.77 -9.51 -51.03
N SER A 217 46.80 -9.96 -51.83
CA SER A 217 45.71 -10.84 -51.36
C SER A 217 46.27 -12.19 -50.88
N PHE A 218 47.28 -12.72 -51.56
CA PHE A 218 47.94 -13.96 -51.18
C PHE A 218 48.70 -13.83 -49.85
N ASN A 219 49.44 -12.75 -49.64
CA ASN A 219 50.10 -12.49 -48.36
C ASN A 219 49.10 -12.29 -47.21
N LYS A 220 47.96 -11.65 -47.45
CA LYS A 220 46.86 -11.56 -46.46
C LYS A 220 46.30 -12.96 -46.14
N LEU A 221 46.07 -13.82 -47.13
CA LEU A 221 45.61 -15.20 -46.91
C LEU A 221 46.66 -16.04 -46.15
N ILE A 222 47.95 -15.91 -46.47
CA ILE A 222 49.04 -16.55 -45.71
C ILE A 222 49.04 -16.09 -44.25
N SER A 223 48.81 -14.80 -43.99
CA SER A 223 48.75 -14.27 -42.63
C SER A 223 47.58 -14.84 -41.81
N ILE A 224 46.47 -15.18 -42.48
CA ILE A 224 45.28 -15.81 -41.87
C ILE A 224 45.58 -17.28 -41.56
N VAL A 225 46.22 -18.01 -42.49
CA VAL A 225 46.60 -19.42 -42.30
C VAL A 225 47.66 -19.59 -41.22
N GLN A 226 48.53 -18.61 -41.03
CA GLN A 226 49.50 -18.58 -39.93
C GLN A 226 48.88 -18.15 -38.58
N GLU A 227 47.54 -18.05 -38.51
CA GLU A 227 46.71 -17.65 -37.35
C GLU A 227 46.95 -16.23 -36.82
N LYS A 228 48.07 -15.58 -37.15
CA LYS A 228 48.45 -14.26 -36.64
C LYS A 228 47.45 -13.16 -36.96
N SER A 229 46.89 -13.09 -38.16
CA SER A 229 45.98 -11.97 -38.52
C SER A 229 44.55 -12.18 -38.02
N LEU A 230 44.07 -13.44 -37.96
CA LEU A 230 42.74 -13.74 -37.44
C LEU A 230 42.69 -13.63 -35.91
N GLU A 231 43.74 -14.06 -35.21
CA GLU A 231 43.89 -13.82 -33.78
C GLU A 231 44.01 -12.33 -33.45
N ASN A 232 44.79 -11.58 -34.23
CA ASN A 232 44.88 -10.12 -34.08
C ASN A 232 43.52 -9.45 -34.30
N TRP A 233 42.76 -9.85 -35.33
CA TRP A 233 41.42 -9.30 -35.58
C TRP A 233 40.41 -9.70 -34.48
N ASN A 234 40.43 -10.94 -34.01
CA ASN A 234 39.60 -11.36 -32.88
C ASN A 234 39.96 -10.64 -31.58
N SER A 235 41.24 -10.34 -31.38
CA SER A 235 41.72 -9.51 -30.27
C SER A 235 41.22 -8.07 -30.40
N GLU A 236 41.28 -7.46 -31.59
CA GLU A 236 40.74 -6.12 -31.85
C GLU A 236 39.22 -6.05 -31.68
N LYS A 237 38.46 -7.04 -32.19
CA LYS A 237 37.02 -7.19 -31.93
C LYS A 237 36.72 -7.26 -30.44
N THR A 238 37.49 -8.07 -29.72
CA THR A 238 37.38 -8.18 -28.25
C THR A 238 37.60 -6.81 -27.59
N ASN A 239 38.58 -6.04 -28.05
CA ASN A 239 38.81 -4.68 -27.57
C ASN A 239 37.63 -3.75 -27.87
N TYR A 240 37.05 -3.77 -29.09
CA TYR A 240 35.85 -2.98 -29.43
C TYR A 240 34.65 -3.36 -28.55
N TYR A 241 34.43 -4.66 -28.29
CA TYR A 241 33.37 -5.10 -27.37
C TYR A 241 33.62 -4.64 -25.94
N GLN A 242 34.86 -4.68 -25.46
CA GLN A 242 35.22 -4.15 -24.15
C GLN A 242 34.99 -2.63 -24.05
N TYR A 243 35.29 -1.87 -25.11
CA TYR A 243 34.97 -0.44 -25.17
C TYR A 243 33.47 -0.18 -25.08
N LEU A 244 32.64 -0.92 -25.82
CA LEU A 244 31.18 -0.81 -25.77
C LEU A 244 30.62 -1.18 -24.38
N GLN A 245 31.18 -2.20 -23.71
CA GLN A 245 30.78 -2.56 -22.35
C GLN A 245 31.16 -1.48 -21.33
N LYS A 246 32.35 -0.88 -21.43
CA LYS A 246 32.76 0.24 -20.59
C LYS A 246 31.84 1.46 -20.78
N ALA A 247 31.52 1.82 -22.02
CA ALA A 247 30.59 2.92 -22.32
C ALA A 247 29.19 2.67 -21.73
N LYS A 248 28.69 1.42 -21.83
CA LYS A 248 27.42 1.02 -21.20
C LYS A 248 27.44 1.15 -19.67
N GLN A 249 28.54 0.72 -19.03
CA GLN A 249 28.68 0.83 -17.57
C GLN A 249 28.71 2.29 -17.12
N GLN A 250 29.43 3.16 -17.84
CA GLN A 250 29.46 4.60 -17.58
C GLN A 250 28.07 5.24 -17.71
N LEU A 251 27.33 4.93 -18.78
CA LEU A 251 25.97 5.46 -18.99
C LEU A 251 25.01 5.06 -17.85
N ASN A 252 25.09 3.81 -17.38
CA ASN A 252 24.28 3.35 -16.25
C ASN A 252 24.63 4.07 -14.94
N GLN A 253 25.92 4.29 -14.68
CA GLN A 253 26.37 5.04 -13.50
C GLN A 253 25.89 6.49 -13.54
N GLU A 254 25.93 7.15 -14.70
CA GLU A 254 25.43 8.51 -14.88
C GLU A 254 23.91 8.58 -14.70
N ALA A 255 23.16 7.59 -15.22
CA ALA A 255 21.71 7.52 -15.05
C ALA A 255 21.28 7.30 -13.59
N GLU A 256 21.98 6.44 -12.84
CA GLU A 256 21.74 6.25 -11.40
C GLU A 256 22.09 7.50 -10.58
N THR A 257 23.21 8.16 -10.93
CA THR A 257 23.62 9.43 -10.32
C THR A 257 22.59 10.54 -10.59
N PHE A 258 21.99 10.57 -11.77
CA PHE A 258 20.93 11.51 -12.11
C PHE A 258 19.61 11.19 -11.37
N GLY A 259 19.22 9.92 -11.31
CA GLY A 259 18.01 9.47 -10.60
C GLY A 259 18.06 9.76 -9.10
N THR A 260 19.22 9.59 -8.47
CA THR A 260 19.43 9.91 -7.06
C THR A 260 19.36 11.41 -6.78
N LYS A 261 19.92 12.25 -7.66
CA LYS A 261 19.78 13.72 -7.59
C LYS A 261 18.30 14.16 -7.67
N ILE A 262 17.51 13.57 -8.56
CA ILE A 262 16.06 13.85 -8.66
C ILE A 262 15.31 13.43 -7.40
N GLN A 263 15.58 12.23 -6.87
CA GLN A 263 14.91 11.76 -5.65
C GLN A 263 15.26 12.62 -4.43
N GLN A 264 16.50 13.08 -4.31
CA GLN A 264 16.92 13.97 -3.24
C GLN A 264 16.25 15.34 -3.36
N TRP A 265 16.16 15.88 -4.59
CA TRP A 265 15.42 17.10 -4.85
C TRP A 265 13.93 16.97 -4.52
N LEU A 266 13.27 15.87 -4.92
CA LEU A 266 11.86 15.59 -4.59
C LEU A 266 11.62 15.44 -3.09
N LYS A 267 12.57 14.84 -2.35
CA LYS A 267 12.49 14.77 -0.88
C LYS A 267 12.55 16.15 -0.22
N GLU A 268 13.42 17.04 -0.70
CA GLU A 268 13.46 18.42 -0.21
C GLU A 268 12.18 19.18 -0.56
N VAL A 269 11.61 18.95 -1.75
CA VAL A 269 10.31 19.51 -2.14
C VAL A 269 9.20 18.98 -1.22
N PHE A 270 9.10 17.66 -0.97
CA PHE A 270 8.06 17.10 -0.09
C PHE A 270 8.20 17.51 1.38
N LYS A 271 9.44 17.69 1.84
CA LYS A 271 9.73 18.28 3.16
C LYS A 271 9.28 19.73 3.25
N MET A 272 9.30 20.48 2.15
CA MET A 272 8.71 21.82 2.09
C MET A 272 7.16 21.80 2.12
N VAL A 273 6.48 20.65 1.86
CA VAL A 273 5.00 20.58 1.77
C VAL A 273 4.27 19.79 2.88
N GLY A 274 4.95 18.95 3.68
CA GLY A 274 4.50 18.49 5.02
C GLY A 274 3.26 17.55 5.14
N ILE A 275 3.31 16.28 4.71
CA ILE A 275 2.19 15.29 4.78
C ILE A 275 2.58 13.99 5.56
N LYS A 276 1.69 13.40 6.39
CA LYS A 276 1.81 12.05 7.05
C LYS A 276 0.46 11.30 7.25
N ASN A 277 0.49 9.95 7.26
CA ASN A 277 -0.63 8.98 7.37
C ASN A 277 -0.77 8.34 8.78
N ASN A 278 -2.00 8.04 9.27
CA ASN A 278 -2.28 7.24 10.52
C ASN A 278 -3.68 6.54 10.51
N GLU A 279 -3.84 5.42 11.23
CA GLU A 279 -5.07 4.61 11.47
C GLU A 279 -5.27 4.22 12.96
N PHE A 280 -6.52 4.06 13.46
CA PHE A 280 -6.91 3.52 14.79
C PHE A 280 -8.29 2.79 14.75
N ILE A 281 -8.57 1.85 15.69
CA ILE A 281 -9.81 1.03 15.81
C ILE A 281 -10.40 1.04 17.24
N TYR A 282 -11.74 1.03 17.40
CA TYR A 282 -12.57 0.99 18.65
C TYR A 282 -13.38 -0.34 18.80
N THR A 283 -13.88 -0.69 20.01
CA THR A 283 -14.79 -1.86 20.29
C THR A 283 -16.09 -1.50 21.07
N GLN A 284 -17.07 -2.42 21.19
CA GLN A 284 -18.52 -2.16 21.39
C GLN A 284 -19.21 -2.55 22.76
N PHE A 285 -18.56 -2.99 23.85
CA PHE A 285 -19.24 -3.39 25.12
C PHE A 285 -18.49 -2.98 26.41
N GLN A 286 -19.14 -3.08 27.58
CA GLN A 286 -18.61 -2.72 28.91
C GLN A 286 -18.14 -3.96 29.70
N VAL A 287 -17.02 -3.85 30.42
CA VAL A 287 -16.46 -4.92 31.28
C VAL A 287 -16.22 -4.34 32.67
N LYS A 288 -16.78 -4.98 33.70
CA LYS A 288 -16.75 -4.53 35.10
C LYS A 288 -16.12 -5.59 35.97
N PHE A 289 -15.13 -5.22 36.76
CA PHE A 289 -14.52 -6.09 37.77
C PHE A 289 -15.21 -5.84 39.11
N THR A 290 -15.59 -6.89 39.84
CA THR A 290 -16.24 -6.78 41.16
C THR A 290 -15.23 -7.01 42.29
N GLU A 291 -15.58 -6.55 43.49
CA GLU A 291 -14.79 -6.76 44.71
C GLU A 291 -14.70 -8.25 45.10
N GLU A 292 -15.67 -9.05 44.65
CA GLU A 292 -15.75 -10.51 44.85
C GLU A 292 -14.80 -11.29 43.91
N LYS A 293 -13.88 -10.58 43.23
CA LYS A 293 -12.97 -11.12 42.22
C LYS A 293 -13.72 -11.71 41.03
N GLU A 294 -14.76 -11.03 40.55
CA GLU A 294 -15.48 -11.46 39.34
C GLU A 294 -15.29 -10.49 38.18
N VAL A 295 -15.38 -10.99 36.95
CA VAL A 295 -15.50 -10.20 35.72
C VAL A 295 -16.93 -10.27 35.23
N GLN A 296 -17.64 -9.15 35.25
CA GLN A 296 -18.97 -8.96 34.69
C GLN A 296 -18.86 -8.35 33.29
N TYR A 297 -19.50 -8.96 32.31
CA TYR A 297 -19.61 -8.43 30.95
C TYR A 297 -20.99 -7.81 30.78
N LEU A 298 -21.07 -6.51 30.45
CA LEU A 298 -22.32 -5.77 30.33
C LEU A 298 -22.56 -5.27 28.91
N ASN A 299 -23.78 -5.43 28.42
CA ASN A 299 -24.28 -4.77 27.22
C ASN A 299 -25.60 -4.06 27.58
N ASP A 300 -25.65 -2.75 27.39
CA ASP A 300 -26.81 -1.92 27.76
C ASP A 300 -27.29 -2.10 29.22
N GLY A 301 -26.36 -2.37 30.15
CA GLY A 301 -26.63 -2.54 31.58
C GLY A 301 -27.10 -3.94 31.99
N GLU A 302 -27.36 -4.85 31.04
CA GLU A 302 -27.62 -6.26 31.34
C GLU A 302 -26.30 -7.01 31.55
N ILE A 303 -26.19 -7.73 32.68
CA ILE A 303 -25.07 -8.64 32.92
C ILE A 303 -25.24 -9.85 32.02
N LEU A 304 -24.40 -9.96 31.00
CA LEU A 304 -24.43 -11.08 30.07
C LEU A 304 -23.72 -12.32 30.63
N ARG A 305 -22.70 -12.13 31.49
CA ARG A 305 -21.86 -13.20 32.06
C ARG A 305 -21.06 -12.72 33.27
N ILE A 306 -20.80 -13.62 34.20
CA ILE A 306 -19.93 -13.43 35.37
C ILE A 306 -18.86 -14.54 35.36
N ASP A 307 -17.57 -14.18 35.43
CA ASP A 307 -16.45 -15.13 35.55
C ASP A 307 -15.69 -14.89 36.87
N GLN A 308 -15.43 -15.94 37.67
CA GLN A 308 -14.62 -15.84 38.89
C GLN A 308 -13.11 -15.85 38.60
N ILE A 309 -12.37 -14.92 39.20
CA ILE A 309 -10.91 -14.76 39.15
C ILE A 309 -10.31 -15.39 40.40
N LYS A 310 -9.67 -16.56 40.25
CA LYS A 310 -9.00 -17.25 41.37
C LYS A 310 -7.59 -16.71 41.65
N ASP A 311 -6.89 -16.23 40.63
CA ASP A 311 -5.55 -15.65 40.75
C ASP A 311 -5.59 -14.16 40.37
N THR A 312 -5.45 -13.29 41.38
CA THR A 312 -5.48 -11.83 41.22
C THR A 312 -4.17 -11.25 40.69
N THR A 313 -3.12 -12.06 40.50
CA THR A 313 -1.79 -11.59 40.06
C THR A 313 -1.65 -11.48 38.54
N ARG A 314 -2.60 -12.02 37.77
CA ARG A 314 -2.63 -11.95 36.30
C ARG A 314 -3.93 -11.33 35.81
N ILE A 315 -3.83 -10.48 34.79
CA ILE A 315 -5.00 -9.84 34.16
C ILE A 315 -5.80 -10.92 33.42
N PRO A 316 -7.09 -11.14 33.72
CA PRO A 316 -7.90 -12.16 33.06
C PRO A 316 -8.15 -11.80 31.58
N GLU A 317 -8.27 -12.82 30.74
CA GLU A 317 -8.57 -12.66 29.31
C GLU A 317 -9.97 -12.06 29.13
N ILE A 318 -10.04 -10.83 28.59
CA ILE A 318 -11.30 -10.14 28.34
C ILE A 318 -11.91 -10.64 27.03
N LEU A 319 -13.07 -11.29 27.11
CA LEU A 319 -13.83 -11.74 25.94
C LEU A 319 -14.29 -10.52 25.12
N LYS A 320 -13.99 -10.52 23.82
CA LYS A 320 -14.27 -9.38 22.93
C LYS A 320 -15.49 -9.53 22.01
N ASN A 321 -16.20 -10.66 22.10
CA ASN A 321 -17.30 -10.98 21.19
C ASN A 321 -18.61 -11.21 21.96
N LEU A 322 -19.62 -10.38 21.70
CA LEU A 322 -20.93 -10.40 22.35
C LEU A 322 -21.65 -11.77 22.23
N GLU A 323 -21.48 -12.46 21.10
CA GLU A 323 -22.10 -13.77 20.84
C GLU A 323 -21.53 -14.86 21.75
N GLN A 324 -20.26 -14.77 22.13
CA GLN A 324 -19.60 -15.71 23.05
C GLN A 324 -20.05 -15.50 24.49
N VAL A 325 -20.29 -14.26 24.89
CA VAL A 325 -20.59 -13.92 26.27
C VAL A 325 -21.99 -14.44 26.67
N LYS A 326 -22.97 -14.42 25.75
CA LYS A 326 -24.37 -14.78 26.05
C LYS A 326 -24.66 -16.29 26.04
N HIS A 327 -23.88 -17.10 25.32
CA HIS A 327 -24.23 -18.50 25.01
C HIS A 327 -23.25 -19.56 25.55
N LEU A 328 -22.19 -19.16 26.24
CA LEU A 328 -21.17 -20.07 26.77
C LEU A 328 -21.46 -20.47 28.22
N GLN A 329 -21.75 -21.75 28.45
CA GLN A 329 -21.74 -22.35 29.77
C GLN A 329 -20.41 -23.08 29.97
N TRP A 330 -19.64 -22.68 30.99
CA TRP A 330 -18.40 -23.35 31.37
C TRP A 330 -18.38 -23.58 32.87
N SER A 331 -18.17 -24.82 33.29
CA SER A 331 -18.00 -25.19 34.70
C SER A 331 -16.65 -25.90 34.87
N GLY A 332 -15.64 -25.20 35.40
CA GLY A 332 -14.26 -25.68 35.39
C GLY A 332 -13.25 -24.85 36.19
N GLN A 333 -11.96 -25.14 36.03
CA GLN A 333 -10.83 -24.38 36.57
C GLN A 333 -9.89 -23.95 35.45
N LEU A 334 -9.13 -22.87 35.63
CA LEU A 334 -8.04 -22.54 34.71
C LEU A 334 -6.81 -23.38 35.10
N ASN A 335 -6.15 -23.99 34.12
CA ASN A 335 -4.89 -24.69 34.38
C ASN A 335 -3.71 -23.72 34.51
N PHE A 336 -2.50 -24.24 34.75
CA PHE A 336 -1.28 -23.42 34.94
C PHE A 336 -0.94 -22.51 33.74
N ASN A 337 -1.47 -22.82 32.56
CA ASN A 337 -1.32 -22.03 31.33
C ASN A 337 -2.51 -21.08 31.08
N ASN A 338 -3.40 -20.88 32.07
CA ASN A 338 -4.66 -20.13 31.95
C ASN A 338 -5.60 -20.66 30.87
N GLN A 339 -5.52 -21.96 30.54
CA GLN A 339 -6.48 -22.59 29.66
C GLN A 339 -7.68 -23.08 30.48
N LYS A 340 -8.89 -22.85 29.97
CA LYS A 340 -10.15 -23.32 30.59
C LYS A 340 -10.21 -24.85 30.58
N GLU A 341 -9.97 -25.47 31.73
CA GLU A 341 -10.20 -26.91 31.98
C GLU A 341 -11.56 -27.09 32.65
N GLY A 342 -12.39 -28.04 32.18
CA GLY A 342 -13.72 -28.32 32.73
C GLY A 342 -14.79 -28.45 31.66
N ASN A 343 -16.04 -28.68 32.08
CA ASN A 343 -17.15 -28.97 31.17
C ASN A 343 -17.53 -27.71 30.39
N LYS A 344 -17.13 -27.67 29.12
CA LYS A 344 -17.52 -26.65 28.14
C LYS A 344 -18.85 -27.06 27.51
N LYS A 345 -19.79 -26.11 27.37
CA LYS A 345 -21.03 -26.28 26.62
C LYS A 345 -21.37 -25.02 25.82
N GLY A 346 -21.83 -25.18 24.57
CA GLY A 346 -22.15 -24.08 23.65
C GLY A 346 -21.06 -23.83 22.60
N SER A 347 -21.12 -22.70 21.89
CA SER A 347 -20.21 -22.38 20.77
C SER A 347 -18.94 -21.67 21.22
N TRP A 348 -17.78 -22.27 20.98
CA TRP A 348 -16.46 -21.80 21.38
C TRP A 348 -15.63 -21.34 20.19
N LYS A 349 -14.69 -20.43 20.47
CA LYS A 349 -13.62 -20.01 19.56
C LYS A 349 -12.31 -20.20 20.29
N GLU A 350 -11.46 -21.08 19.78
CA GLU A 350 -10.21 -21.46 20.41
C GLU A 350 -9.03 -21.06 19.54
N LEU A 351 -8.01 -20.44 20.13
CA LEU A 351 -6.78 -20.08 19.42
C LEU A 351 -5.95 -21.34 19.16
N ILE A 352 -5.45 -21.53 17.95
CA ILE A 352 -4.63 -22.69 17.63
C ILE A 352 -3.18 -22.41 18.05
N GLY A 353 -2.80 -22.90 19.24
CA GLY A 353 -1.54 -22.56 19.91
C GLY A 353 -0.25 -22.91 19.14
N ASN A 354 -0.31 -23.86 18.20
CA ASN A 354 0.87 -24.29 17.43
C ASN A 354 1.19 -23.41 16.22
N TYR A 355 0.32 -22.46 15.87
CA TYR A 355 0.57 -21.50 14.79
C TYR A 355 1.09 -20.15 15.33
N GLN A 356 1.98 -20.18 16.32
CA GLN A 356 2.78 -19.00 16.65
C GLN A 356 3.72 -18.72 15.47
N ILE A 357 3.21 -17.91 14.55
CA ILE A 357 3.88 -17.52 13.34
C ILE A 357 5.18 -16.77 13.71
N GLN A 358 6.33 -17.35 13.38
CA GLN A 358 7.62 -16.65 13.30
C GLN A 358 7.57 -15.66 12.12
N ILE A 359 6.83 -14.56 12.24
CA ILE A 359 6.97 -13.42 11.33
C ILE A 359 7.87 -12.40 12.02
N LEU A 360 8.99 -12.10 11.38
CA LEU A 360 9.92 -11.01 11.70
C LEU A 360 9.29 -9.60 11.61
N GLN A 361 7.96 -9.48 11.44
CA GLN A 361 7.22 -8.25 11.18
C GLN A 361 5.81 -8.26 11.85
N GLN A 362 5.76 -8.08 13.18
CA GLN A 362 4.72 -7.46 14.04
C GLN A 362 3.19 -7.48 13.71
N GLN A 363 2.68 -8.18 12.71
CA GLN A 363 1.23 -8.33 12.50
C GLN A 363 0.77 -9.63 13.15
N GLU A 364 0.06 -9.50 14.28
CA GLU A 364 -0.63 -10.61 14.93
C GLU A 364 -1.78 -11.08 14.04
N VAL A 365 -1.52 -12.11 13.23
CA VAL A 365 -2.59 -12.78 12.49
C VAL A 365 -3.28 -13.77 13.42
N ASN A 366 -4.59 -13.62 13.52
CA ASN A 366 -5.41 -14.40 14.41
C ASN A 366 -5.90 -15.69 13.72
N PHE A 367 -5.59 -16.85 14.31
CA PHE A 367 -5.97 -18.17 13.80
C PHE A 367 -6.73 -18.99 14.85
N TYR A 368 -7.99 -19.30 14.56
CA TYR A 368 -8.90 -19.98 15.48
C TYR A 368 -9.56 -21.23 14.91
N GLU A 369 -9.97 -22.13 15.79
CA GLU A 369 -11.02 -23.12 15.56
C GLU A 369 -12.33 -22.64 16.21
N VAL A 370 -13.47 -22.80 15.54
CA VAL A 370 -14.80 -22.40 16.03
C VAL A 370 -15.79 -23.54 15.89
N GLY A 371 -16.47 -23.91 16.95
CA GLY A 371 -17.48 -24.97 16.93
C GLY A 371 -18.15 -25.17 18.30
N ASP A 372 -19.01 -26.18 18.41
CA ASP A 372 -19.76 -26.43 19.63
C ASP A 372 -19.07 -27.46 20.53
N TYR A 373 -19.19 -27.25 21.84
CA TYR A 373 -18.92 -28.24 22.87
C TYR A 373 -20.24 -28.74 23.49
N ASP A 374 -20.29 -30.01 23.84
CA ASP A 374 -21.29 -30.59 24.74
C ASP A 374 -20.58 -31.40 25.83
N ASN A 375 -20.74 -30.99 27.08
CA ASN A 375 -20.07 -31.59 28.25
C ASN A 375 -18.54 -31.76 28.11
N GLY A 376 -17.85 -30.77 27.56
CA GLY A 376 -16.39 -30.79 27.37
C GLY A 376 -15.92 -31.57 26.13
N ILE A 377 -16.84 -32.19 25.38
CA ILE A 377 -16.56 -32.92 24.16
C ILE A 377 -16.88 -32.02 22.95
N ARG A 378 -15.99 -31.97 21.95
CA ARG A 378 -16.24 -31.23 20.70
C ARG A 378 -17.32 -31.96 19.90
N VAL A 379 -18.38 -31.28 19.49
CA VAL A 379 -19.50 -31.90 18.74
C VAL A 379 -19.83 -31.12 17.47
N LYS A 380 -20.49 -31.78 16.52
CA LYS A 380 -20.97 -31.18 15.26
C LYS A 380 -19.83 -30.55 14.43
N ASN A 381 -20.17 -29.54 13.62
CA ASN A 381 -19.27 -28.88 12.70
C ASN A 381 -18.33 -27.91 13.41
N TRP A 382 -17.04 -28.03 13.10
CA TRP A 382 -15.97 -27.17 13.55
C TRP A 382 -15.27 -26.52 12.35
N LYS A 383 -14.98 -25.23 12.47
CA LYS A 383 -14.47 -24.37 11.40
C LYS A 383 -13.11 -23.80 11.77
N TYR A 384 -12.19 -23.80 10.82
CA TYR A 384 -10.92 -23.09 10.89
C TYR A 384 -11.10 -21.67 10.37
N ILE A 385 -10.75 -20.66 11.17
CA ILE A 385 -10.85 -19.24 10.81
C ILE A 385 -9.46 -18.61 10.85
N TYR A 386 -9.00 -18.09 9.71
CA TYR A 386 -7.75 -17.33 9.59
C TYR A 386 -8.06 -15.95 9.04
N ASP A 387 -7.60 -14.90 9.72
CA ASP A 387 -7.88 -13.51 9.35
C ASP A 387 -9.39 -13.25 9.14
N ASN A 388 -10.19 -13.75 10.08
CA ASN A 388 -11.67 -13.70 10.06
C ASN A 388 -12.34 -14.37 8.84
N LYS A 389 -11.60 -15.16 8.05
CA LYS A 389 -12.14 -15.94 6.92
C LYS A 389 -12.14 -17.43 7.29
N GLU A 390 -13.27 -18.09 7.05
CA GLU A 390 -13.35 -19.55 7.16
C GLU A 390 -12.41 -20.17 6.12
N ILE A 391 -11.36 -20.84 6.57
CA ILE A 391 -10.42 -21.53 5.72
C ILE A 391 -10.83 -22.99 5.51
N GLY A 392 -11.31 -23.71 6.52
CA GLY A 392 -11.74 -25.10 6.38
C GLY A 392 -12.72 -25.52 7.47
N SER A 393 -13.23 -26.75 7.41
CA SER A 393 -14.17 -27.28 8.41
C SER A 393 -14.26 -28.80 8.40
N GLY A 394 -14.91 -29.37 9.41
CA GLY A 394 -15.27 -30.78 9.48
C GLY A 394 -16.10 -31.10 10.73
N ASP A 395 -16.63 -32.32 10.80
CA ASP A 395 -17.57 -32.71 11.85
C ASP A 395 -16.93 -33.65 12.89
N TYR A 396 -17.26 -33.43 14.16
CA TYR A 396 -16.99 -34.36 15.25
C TYR A 396 -18.21 -35.25 15.51
N ASN A 397 -17.97 -36.53 15.81
CA ASN A 397 -19.00 -37.46 16.27
C ASN A 397 -19.40 -37.19 17.73
N GLU A 398 -20.36 -37.95 18.25
CA GLU A 398 -20.85 -37.85 19.64
C GLU A 398 -19.79 -38.14 20.71
N ASN A 399 -18.71 -38.85 20.36
CA ASN A 399 -17.58 -39.13 21.25
C ASN A 399 -16.49 -38.04 21.20
N GLY A 400 -16.67 -37.00 20.39
CA GLY A 400 -15.67 -35.95 20.19
C GLY A 400 -14.50 -36.32 19.32
N GLU A 401 -14.66 -37.34 18.49
CA GLU A 401 -13.67 -37.75 17.53
C GLU A 401 -14.01 -37.17 16.15
N ARG A 402 -13.00 -36.77 15.39
CA ARG A 402 -13.21 -36.30 14.01
C ARG A 402 -13.83 -37.42 13.17
N ASN A 403 -14.86 -37.12 12.40
CA ASN A 403 -15.56 -38.07 11.55
C ASN A 403 -16.02 -37.42 10.24
N GLY A 404 -16.18 -38.21 9.17
CA GLY A 404 -16.65 -37.71 7.88
C GLY A 404 -15.62 -36.88 7.12
N LYS A 405 -16.06 -35.96 6.26
CA LYS A 405 -15.17 -35.13 5.44
C LYS A 405 -14.56 -33.99 6.24
N TRP A 406 -13.26 -33.75 6.05
CA TRP A 406 -12.51 -32.69 6.72
C TRP A 406 -11.69 -31.91 5.71
N GLN A 407 -11.67 -30.59 5.90
CA GLN A 407 -10.77 -29.64 5.25
C GLN A 407 -9.99 -28.93 6.36
N GLU A 408 -8.76 -29.33 6.58
CA GLU A 408 -7.90 -28.79 7.63
C GLU A 408 -6.75 -27.97 7.03
N PRO A 409 -6.31 -26.90 7.69
CA PRO A 409 -5.11 -26.17 7.29
C PRO A 409 -3.88 -27.07 7.34
N TRP A 410 -2.94 -26.84 6.43
CA TRP A 410 -1.61 -27.43 6.51
C TRP A 410 -0.91 -27.02 7.81
N GLU A 411 -0.04 -27.88 8.36
CA GLU A 411 0.64 -27.64 9.65
C GLU A 411 1.46 -26.35 9.68
N ARG A 412 1.90 -25.87 8.51
CA ARG A 412 2.59 -24.58 8.33
C ARG A 412 1.77 -23.60 7.50
N PHE A 413 0.45 -23.59 7.69
CA PHE A 413 -0.44 -22.61 7.10
C PHE A 413 -0.09 -21.18 7.54
N TRP A 414 0.16 -20.30 6.58
CA TRP A 414 0.40 -18.87 6.80
C TRP A 414 0.08 -18.09 5.52
N GLN A 415 0.22 -16.76 5.54
CA GLN A 415 -0.14 -15.88 4.43
C GLN A 415 0.53 -16.25 3.08
N HIS A 416 1.69 -16.92 3.10
CA HIS A 416 2.41 -17.34 1.89
C HIS A 416 2.34 -18.85 1.61
N SER A 417 1.74 -19.63 2.51
CA SER A 417 1.44 -21.05 2.30
C SER A 417 0.00 -21.36 2.74
N GLN A 418 -0.93 -21.09 1.83
CA GLN A 418 -2.36 -21.28 2.03
C GLN A 418 -2.78 -22.68 1.56
N LEU A 419 -2.22 -23.73 2.16
CA LEU A 419 -2.44 -25.13 1.79
C LEU A 419 -3.38 -25.83 2.76
N GLN A 420 -4.16 -26.79 2.28
CA GLN A 420 -5.16 -27.48 3.07
C GLN A 420 -5.18 -28.95 2.75
N TYR A 421 -5.31 -29.78 3.78
CA TYR A 421 -5.58 -31.19 3.64
C TYR A 421 -7.09 -31.41 3.54
N ILE A 422 -7.53 -32.15 2.54
CA ILE A 422 -8.93 -32.50 2.32
C ILE A 422 -9.03 -34.01 2.25
N GLY A 423 -9.81 -34.61 3.14
CA GLY A 423 -9.99 -36.06 3.16
C GLY A 423 -11.08 -36.48 4.13
N GLN A 424 -11.03 -37.75 4.56
CA GLN A 424 -12.02 -38.30 5.49
C GLN A 424 -11.37 -38.77 6.78
N TYR A 425 -12.09 -38.57 7.89
CA TYR A 425 -11.80 -39.15 9.18
C TYR A 425 -12.82 -40.24 9.52
N LYS A 426 -12.39 -41.25 10.27
CA LYS A 426 -13.23 -42.26 10.93
C LYS A 426 -12.68 -42.48 12.34
N ASN A 427 -13.50 -42.21 13.36
CA ASN A 427 -13.14 -42.33 14.78
C ASN A 427 -11.81 -41.65 15.11
N GLY A 428 -11.66 -40.38 14.69
CA GLY A 428 -10.49 -39.56 15.00
C GLY A 428 -9.24 -39.86 14.16
N LYS A 429 -9.28 -40.86 13.26
CA LYS A 429 -8.15 -41.24 12.40
C LYS A 429 -8.43 -40.98 10.93
N LYS A 430 -7.39 -40.56 10.19
CA LYS A 430 -7.48 -40.30 8.75
C LYS A 430 -7.67 -41.61 7.98
N VAL A 431 -8.62 -41.64 7.04
CA VAL A 431 -8.93 -42.79 6.18
C VAL A 431 -9.05 -42.40 4.72
N GLY A 432 -8.80 -43.35 3.82
CA GLY A 432 -9.00 -43.17 2.38
C GLY A 432 -8.10 -42.10 1.77
N LYS A 433 -8.59 -41.45 0.71
CA LYS A 433 -7.82 -40.44 -0.03
C LYS A 433 -7.79 -39.10 0.72
N TRP A 434 -6.59 -38.55 0.83
CA TRP A 434 -6.31 -37.23 1.38
C TRP A 434 -5.55 -36.42 0.34
N ASP A 435 -6.13 -35.31 -0.11
CA ASP A 435 -5.55 -34.39 -1.08
C ASP A 435 -5.02 -33.14 -0.38
N ILE A 436 -3.94 -32.56 -0.88
CA ILE A 436 -3.41 -31.26 -0.42
C ILE A 436 -3.73 -30.22 -1.50
N GLN A 437 -4.55 -29.22 -1.18
CA GLN A 437 -4.99 -28.21 -2.13
C GLN A 437 -4.60 -26.80 -1.66
N SER A 438 -4.29 -25.91 -2.60
CA SER A 438 -4.09 -24.49 -2.31
C SER A 438 -5.44 -23.77 -2.28
N LYS A 439 -5.71 -23.01 -1.21
CA LYS A 439 -6.93 -22.20 -1.11
C LYS A 439 -6.78 -20.93 -1.94
N GLU A 440 -7.63 -20.77 -2.96
CA GLU A 440 -7.75 -19.50 -3.69
C GLU A 440 -8.36 -18.41 -2.79
N ASN A 441 -7.61 -17.34 -2.54
CA ASN A 441 -8.18 -16.13 -1.99
C ASN A 441 -8.67 -15.22 -3.13
N LYS A 442 -10.00 -15.17 -3.33
CA LYS A 442 -10.64 -14.39 -4.40
C LYS A 442 -10.38 -12.88 -4.30
N ASP A 443 -10.02 -12.37 -3.11
CA ASP A 443 -9.89 -10.93 -2.84
C ASP A 443 -8.47 -10.38 -2.99
N THR A 444 -7.44 -11.21 -2.80
CA THR A 444 -6.06 -10.80 -3.08
C THR A 444 -5.81 -11.02 -4.56
N LYS A 445 -5.33 -10.00 -5.30
CA LYS A 445 -4.90 -10.15 -6.70
C LYS A 445 -4.16 -11.48 -6.84
N PRO A 446 -4.75 -12.48 -7.50
CA PRO A 446 -4.41 -13.87 -7.23
C PRO A 446 -2.97 -14.16 -7.63
N LEU A 447 -2.36 -15.12 -6.95
CA LEU A 447 -1.26 -15.89 -7.51
C LEU A 447 -1.80 -16.68 -8.72
N LYS A 448 -2.05 -15.98 -9.84
CA LYS A 448 -2.54 -16.52 -11.13
C LYS A 448 -1.72 -17.71 -11.64
N PHE A 449 -0.55 -17.96 -11.06
CA PHE A 449 0.39 -18.99 -11.49
C PHE A 449 0.03 -20.41 -10.99
N LEU A 450 -0.79 -20.57 -9.95
CA LEU A 450 -1.29 -21.89 -9.50
C LEU A 450 -2.71 -22.20 -10.00
N HIS A 451 -3.39 -21.21 -10.61
CA HIS A 451 -4.83 -21.27 -10.94
C HIS A 451 -5.21 -22.34 -11.98
N ASN A 452 -4.31 -22.74 -12.89
CA ASN A 452 -4.68 -23.61 -14.01
C ASN A 452 -4.35 -25.09 -13.81
N SER A 453 -3.75 -25.46 -12.68
CA SER A 453 -3.46 -26.85 -12.35
C SER A 453 -3.75 -27.03 -10.87
N HIS A 454 -4.77 -27.81 -10.57
CA HIS A 454 -5.07 -28.28 -9.22
C HIS A 454 -3.84 -29.05 -8.73
N PHE A 455 -2.87 -28.35 -8.14
CA PHE A 455 -1.74 -29.00 -7.53
C PHE A 455 -2.26 -29.75 -6.32
N SER A 456 -2.44 -31.06 -6.48
CA SER A 456 -2.85 -31.99 -5.43
C SER A 456 -1.62 -32.72 -4.91
N GLY A 457 -1.11 -32.32 -3.74
CA GLY A 457 -0.31 -33.24 -2.93
C GLY A 457 -1.22 -34.30 -2.28
N GLY A 458 -0.68 -35.17 -1.45
CA GLY A 458 -1.44 -36.14 -0.65
C GLY A 458 -1.30 -37.60 -1.08
N GLY A 459 -2.18 -38.47 -0.59
CA GLY A 459 -2.12 -39.91 -0.82
C GLY A 459 -3.24 -40.67 -0.13
N LEU A 460 -3.06 -41.98 0.09
CA LEU A 460 -4.06 -42.85 0.70
C LEU A 460 -3.68 -43.21 2.14
N TYR A 461 -4.64 -43.15 3.05
CA TYR A 461 -4.59 -43.84 4.34
C TYR A 461 -5.33 -45.16 4.25
N ASP A 462 -4.99 -46.09 5.15
CA ASP A 462 -5.67 -47.37 5.27
C ASP A 462 -7.19 -47.18 5.50
N ALA A 463 -7.99 -48.10 4.95
CA ALA A 463 -9.44 -48.06 5.08
C ALA A 463 -9.94 -48.58 6.44
N GLU A 464 -9.08 -49.30 7.17
CA GLU A 464 -9.38 -49.90 8.48
C GLU A 464 -9.54 -48.82 9.56
N GLY A 465 -9.02 -47.61 9.33
CA GLY A 465 -9.04 -46.54 10.30
C GLY A 465 -7.92 -46.68 11.31
N ASN A 466 -6.75 -47.16 10.90
CA ASN A 466 -5.54 -47.15 11.72
C ASN A 466 -4.75 -45.85 11.58
N GLY A 467 -5.02 -45.03 10.55
CA GLY A 467 -4.33 -43.77 10.29
C GLY A 467 -2.95 -43.96 9.66
N LEU A 468 -2.68 -45.14 9.11
CA LEU A 468 -1.44 -45.50 8.45
C LEU A 468 -1.49 -45.11 6.97
N LYS A 469 -0.47 -44.39 6.51
CA LYS A 469 -0.29 -44.07 5.09
C LYS A 469 -0.03 -45.35 4.27
N GLN A 470 -0.63 -45.43 3.09
CA GLN A 470 -0.49 -46.52 2.11
C GLN A 470 -0.42 -45.98 0.67
N GLY A 471 0.16 -46.75 -0.25
CA GLY A 471 0.15 -46.45 -1.69
C GLY A 471 1.05 -45.27 -2.07
N ASN A 472 0.75 -44.64 -3.21
CA ASN A 472 1.50 -43.49 -3.71
C ASN A 472 1.19 -42.23 -2.89
N TRP A 473 2.21 -41.43 -2.60
CA TRP A 473 2.14 -40.20 -1.84
C TRP A 473 2.96 -39.10 -2.49
N ILE A 474 2.42 -37.88 -2.46
CA ILE A 474 3.11 -36.64 -2.79
C ILE A 474 3.13 -35.80 -1.51
N GLU A 475 4.25 -35.77 -0.82
CA GLU A 475 4.44 -34.92 0.36
C GLU A 475 5.02 -33.57 -0.03
N LEU A 476 4.74 -32.54 0.75
CA LEU A 476 5.31 -31.21 0.54
C LEU A 476 6.50 -31.01 1.47
N SER A 477 7.49 -30.25 1.03
CA SER A 477 8.58 -29.86 1.92
C SER A 477 8.08 -29.03 3.10
N GLU A 478 8.78 -29.14 4.22
CA GLU A 478 8.56 -28.32 5.39
C GLU A 478 8.59 -26.81 5.07
N GLY A 479 9.45 -26.41 4.13
CA GLY A 479 9.51 -25.05 3.61
C GLY A 479 8.61 -24.80 2.41
N PHE A 480 7.49 -25.49 2.22
CA PHE A 480 6.67 -25.30 1.00
C PHE A 480 6.00 -23.92 0.97
N PHE A 481 6.45 -23.06 0.05
CA PHE A 481 5.82 -21.78 -0.27
C PHE A 481 6.08 -21.40 -1.73
N LYS A 482 5.61 -20.23 -2.17
CA LYS A 482 5.73 -19.77 -3.56
C LYS A 482 7.14 -19.86 -4.16
N GLU A 483 8.18 -19.67 -3.36
CA GLU A 483 9.58 -19.69 -3.83
C GLU A 483 10.32 -20.98 -3.46
N SER A 484 9.67 -21.88 -2.74
CA SER A 484 10.15 -23.23 -2.45
C SER A 484 9.03 -24.24 -2.67
N GLN A 485 8.83 -24.61 -3.93
CA GLN A 485 7.79 -25.56 -4.32
C GLN A 485 8.41 -26.94 -4.51
N VAL A 486 8.77 -27.60 -3.40
CA VAL A 486 9.40 -28.93 -3.43
C VAL A 486 8.44 -30.01 -2.92
N THR A 487 8.36 -31.12 -3.64
CA THR A 487 7.55 -32.28 -3.27
C THR A 487 8.41 -33.54 -3.15
N TYR A 488 7.94 -34.49 -2.34
CA TYR A 488 8.51 -35.82 -2.20
C TYR A 488 7.49 -36.84 -2.68
N ASN A 489 7.81 -37.53 -3.77
CA ASN A 489 6.90 -38.43 -4.46
C ASN A 489 7.39 -39.86 -4.27
N GLY A 490 6.61 -40.72 -3.63
CA GLY A 490 7.01 -42.12 -3.43
C GLY A 490 5.88 -42.97 -2.87
N GLN A 491 6.21 -44.11 -2.28
CA GLN A 491 5.23 -45.05 -1.75
C GLN A 491 5.32 -45.26 -0.25
N TYR A 492 4.16 -45.45 0.36
CA TYR A 492 4.01 -45.90 1.73
C TYR A 492 3.44 -47.32 1.81
N LYS A 493 3.92 -48.09 2.78
CA LYS A 493 3.35 -49.38 3.18
C LYS A 493 3.32 -49.46 4.70
N ASN A 494 2.13 -49.63 5.28
CA ASN A 494 1.91 -49.69 6.74
C ASN A 494 2.53 -48.48 7.49
N GLY A 495 2.35 -47.27 6.95
CA GLY A 495 2.88 -46.04 7.55
C GLY A 495 4.39 -45.82 7.37
N LYS A 496 5.11 -46.73 6.70
CA LYS A 496 6.55 -46.59 6.40
C LYS A 496 6.79 -46.25 4.93
N LYS A 497 7.78 -45.40 4.65
CA LYS A 497 8.23 -45.11 3.27
C LYS A 497 8.93 -46.34 2.68
N VAL A 498 8.58 -46.71 1.46
CA VAL A 498 9.15 -47.88 0.76
C VAL A 498 9.50 -47.54 -0.69
N GLY A 499 10.45 -48.27 -1.27
CA GLY A 499 10.81 -48.14 -2.68
C GLY A 499 11.46 -46.81 -3.04
N GLY A 500 11.36 -46.41 -4.31
CA GLY A 500 11.90 -45.15 -4.82
C GLY A 500 11.10 -43.94 -4.36
N TRP A 501 11.81 -42.89 -3.95
CA TRP A 501 11.26 -41.60 -3.55
C TRP A 501 11.96 -40.49 -4.33
N ASP A 502 11.21 -39.76 -5.14
CA ASP A 502 11.69 -38.65 -5.96
C ASP A 502 11.47 -37.32 -5.24
N ILE A 503 12.48 -36.46 -5.24
CA ILE A 503 12.34 -35.06 -4.81
C ILE A 503 12.13 -34.23 -6.06
N CYS A 504 10.97 -33.58 -6.19
CA CYS A 504 10.61 -32.79 -7.36
C CYS A 504 10.48 -31.30 -7.01
N LYS A 505 11.08 -30.43 -7.82
CA LYS A 505 10.82 -28.99 -7.82
C LYS A 505 9.74 -28.68 -8.85
N ILE A 506 8.76 -27.89 -8.47
CA ILE A 506 7.78 -27.36 -9.40
C ILE A 506 8.40 -26.15 -10.11
N GLU A 507 8.70 -26.28 -11.40
CA GLU A 507 9.18 -25.17 -12.24
C GLU A 507 8.00 -24.60 -13.06
N LYS A 508 8.00 -23.27 -13.24
CA LYS A 508 7.07 -22.62 -14.16
C LYS A 508 7.45 -23.01 -15.59
N GLY A 509 6.62 -23.83 -16.23
CA GLY A 509 6.71 -24.05 -17.67
C GLY A 509 6.51 -22.72 -18.41
N VAL A 510 7.36 -22.46 -19.41
CA VAL A 510 7.33 -21.22 -20.21
C VAL A 510 6.03 -21.10 -21.04
N LEU A 511 5.34 -22.22 -21.28
CA LEU A 511 4.18 -22.33 -22.18
C LEU A 511 3.12 -23.30 -21.61
N PHE A 512 2.44 -22.93 -20.53
CA PHE A 512 1.26 -23.65 -20.01
C PHE A 512 1.54 -25.02 -19.35
N GLY A 513 1.80 -25.01 -18.04
CA GLY A 513 1.82 -26.21 -17.21
C GLY A 513 2.86 -26.15 -16.09
N LEU A 514 2.51 -26.67 -14.91
CA LEU A 514 3.50 -26.94 -13.87
C LEU A 514 4.33 -28.14 -14.31
N LYS A 515 5.65 -27.94 -14.49
CA LYS A 515 6.56 -29.06 -14.77
C LYS A 515 7.22 -29.48 -13.47
N PHE A 516 7.03 -30.74 -13.09
CA PHE A 516 7.79 -31.35 -12.01
C PHE A 516 9.17 -31.73 -12.56
N LYS A 517 10.20 -31.09 -12.04
CA LYS A 517 11.58 -31.45 -12.32
C LYS A 517 12.13 -32.24 -11.14
N LYS A 518 12.49 -33.49 -11.36
CA LYS A 518 13.22 -34.29 -10.37
C LYS A 518 14.57 -33.60 -10.10
N ILE A 519 14.78 -33.21 -8.85
CA ILE A 519 16.00 -32.56 -8.35
C ILE A 519 16.74 -33.43 -7.34
N GLY A 520 16.13 -34.51 -6.86
CA GLY A 520 16.77 -35.48 -5.98
C GLY A 520 15.93 -36.73 -5.75
N GLY A 521 16.24 -37.47 -4.70
CA GLY A 521 15.56 -38.71 -4.34
C GLY A 521 16.51 -39.88 -4.02
N GLY A 522 15.93 -41.03 -3.69
CA GLY A 522 16.65 -42.28 -3.45
C GLY A 522 15.70 -43.43 -3.12
N VAL A 523 16.21 -44.50 -2.49
CA VAL A 523 15.42 -45.73 -2.22
C VAL A 523 15.34 -46.03 -0.74
N TYR A 524 14.18 -46.50 -0.27
CA TYR A 524 13.96 -47.03 1.06
C TYR A 524 13.90 -48.57 1.06
N ASP A 525 14.35 -49.20 2.15
CA ASP A 525 14.55 -50.65 2.31
C ASP A 525 13.28 -51.53 2.35
N GLY A 526 12.08 -50.96 2.18
CA GLY A 526 10.83 -51.72 2.09
C GLY A 526 10.31 -52.31 3.41
N TYR A 527 11.18 -52.70 4.34
CA TYR A 527 10.83 -53.37 5.60
C TYR A 527 10.79 -52.39 6.78
N ASN A 528 11.84 -51.58 6.95
CA ASN A 528 11.99 -50.68 8.09
C ASN A 528 11.71 -49.22 7.72
N GLY A 529 11.63 -48.91 6.42
CA GLY A 529 11.55 -47.54 5.94
C GLY A 529 12.86 -46.80 6.15
N MET A 530 13.98 -47.50 6.10
CA MET A 530 15.32 -46.92 6.19
C MET A 530 15.84 -46.59 4.80
N LYS A 531 16.51 -45.44 4.64
CA LYS A 531 17.17 -45.05 3.40
C LYS A 531 18.31 -46.02 3.05
N GLN A 532 18.45 -46.35 1.77
CA GLN A 532 19.49 -47.23 1.22
C GLN A 532 20.01 -46.71 -0.12
N GLY A 533 21.26 -47.03 -0.45
CA GLY A 533 21.86 -46.77 -1.75
C GLY A 533 22.16 -45.28 -2.00
N ASN A 534 22.22 -44.89 -3.27
CA ASN A 534 22.48 -43.50 -3.65
C ASN A 534 21.26 -42.61 -3.34
N TRP A 535 21.53 -41.45 -2.75
CA TRP A 535 20.54 -40.44 -2.39
C TRP A 535 21.01 -39.06 -2.80
N VAL A 536 20.06 -38.26 -3.28
CA VAL A 536 20.20 -36.82 -3.43
C VAL A 536 19.17 -36.15 -2.52
N GLU A 537 19.62 -35.45 -1.51
CA GLU A 537 18.81 -34.67 -0.56
C GLU A 537 18.81 -33.19 -0.93
N ILE A 538 17.84 -32.45 -0.41
CA ILE A 538 17.81 -30.99 -0.51
C ILE A 538 18.19 -30.37 0.83
N PHE A 539 18.71 -29.15 0.79
CA PHE A 539 18.97 -28.35 1.98
C PHE A 539 17.68 -27.90 2.68
N ASP A 540 17.69 -27.79 4.01
CA ASP A 540 16.50 -27.38 4.78
C ASP A 540 16.06 -25.95 4.41
N GLY A 541 17.03 -25.10 4.08
CA GLY A 541 16.80 -23.77 3.50
C GLY A 541 16.63 -23.79 1.98
N PHE A 542 16.13 -24.86 1.35
CA PHE A 542 15.96 -24.90 -0.10
C PHE A 542 14.87 -23.92 -0.56
N TYR A 543 15.22 -22.92 -1.36
CA TYR A 543 14.27 -22.02 -2.05
C TYR A 543 14.90 -21.49 -3.36
N LYS A 544 14.20 -20.59 -4.06
CA LYS A 544 14.64 -20.06 -5.36
C LYS A 544 16.09 -19.58 -5.37
N ASP A 545 16.56 -18.92 -4.31
CA ASP A 545 17.93 -18.40 -4.25
C ASP A 545 18.89 -19.29 -3.44
N SER A 546 18.41 -20.38 -2.83
CA SER A 546 19.24 -21.40 -2.16
C SER A 546 18.90 -22.79 -2.68
N GLN A 547 19.38 -23.12 -3.89
CA GLN A 547 19.12 -24.41 -4.52
C GLN A 547 20.27 -25.37 -4.26
N VAL A 548 20.41 -25.78 -3.00
CA VAL A 548 21.49 -26.68 -2.56
C VAL A 548 20.99 -28.12 -2.43
N THR A 549 21.77 -29.06 -2.94
CA THR A 549 21.52 -30.50 -2.84
C THR A 549 22.74 -31.24 -2.28
N TYR A 550 22.49 -32.34 -1.58
CA TYR A 550 23.52 -33.24 -1.03
C TYR A 550 23.41 -34.58 -1.72
N SER A 551 24.47 -35.08 -2.34
CA SER A 551 24.47 -36.39 -2.99
C SER A 551 25.44 -37.33 -2.29
N GLY A 552 25.01 -38.54 -1.97
CA GLY A 552 25.87 -39.55 -1.37
C GLY A 552 25.16 -40.88 -1.19
N GLN A 553 25.67 -41.72 -0.29
CA GLN A 553 25.13 -43.05 -0.03
C GLN A 553 24.57 -43.21 1.37
N TYR A 554 23.51 -44.01 1.46
CA TYR A 554 22.92 -44.51 2.70
C TYR A 554 23.12 -46.01 2.82
N LYS A 555 23.40 -46.46 4.05
CA LYS A 555 23.37 -47.87 4.45
C LYS A 555 22.64 -47.98 5.78
N ASN A 556 21.55 -48.74 5.84
CA ASN A 556 20.73 -48.93 7.05
C ASN A 556 20.27 -47.61 7.69
N GLY A 557 19.85 -46.65 6.85
CA GLY A 557 19.37 -45.35 7.32
C GLY A 557 20.46 -44.38 7.77
N LYS A 558 21.74 -44.76 7.70
CA LYS A 558 22.88 -43.90 8.03
C LYS A 558 23.66 -43.48 6.78
N LYS A 559 24.16 -42.24 6.77
CA LYS A 559 25.02 -41.72 5.70
C LYS A 559 26.37 -42.44 5.75
N VAL A 560 26.88 -42.87 4.61
CA VAL A 560 28.18 -43.55 4.48
C VAL A 560 28.95 -43.00 3.29
N CYS A 561 30.27 -43.19 3.29
CA CYS A 561 31.18 -42.79 2.24
C CYS A 561 31.13 -41.27 1.97
N ARG A 562 31.55 -40.87 0.78
CA ARG A 562 31.60 -39.47 0.37
C ARG A 562 30.20 -38.91 0.08
N TRP A 563 29.95 -37.70 0.58
CA TRP A 563 28.77 -36.90 0.35
C TRP A 563 29.18 -35.55 -0.23
N ASP A 564 28.72 -35.27 -1.45
CA ASP A 564 29.02 -34.03 -2.19
C ASP A 564 27.86 -33.04 -2.07
N ILE A 565 28.18 -31.74 -2.03
CA ILE A 565 27.23 -30.63 -1.93
C ILE A 565 27.25 -29.87 -3.25
N PHE A 566 26.08 -29.69 -3.85
CA PHE A 566 25.91 -29.01 -5.13
C PHE A 566 24.99 -27.80 -4.99
N PHE A 567 25.39 -26.66 -5.55
CA PHE A 567 24.56 -25.46 -5.65
C PHE A 567 24.17 -25.19 -7.11
N ASN A 568 22.88 -24.94 -7.36
CA ASN A 568 22.37 -24.58 -8.69
C ASN A 568 22.33 -23.05 -8.89
N GLU A 569 23.35 -22.51 -9.56
CA GLU A 569 23.51 -21.07 -9.80
C GLU A 569 22.61 -20.49 -10.93
N ASN A 570 21.93 -21.32 -11.71
CA ASN A 570 21.57 -20.95 -13.10
C ASN A 570 20.17 -20.38 -13.35
N GLU A 571 19.26 -20.32 -12.39
CA GLU A 571 17.86 -19.97 -12.73
C GLU A 571 17.68 -18.54 -13.28
N ASP A 572 18.42 -17.55 -12.77
CA ASP A 572 18.29 -16.19 -13.30
C ASP A 572 19.14 -15.97 -14.57
N LYS A 573 20.25 -16.70 -14.75
CA LYS A 573 21.08 -16.64 -15.98
C LYS A 573 20.33 -17.15 -17.21
N ARG A 574 19.40 -18.10 -17.04
CA ARG A 574 18.55 -18.66 -18.12
C ARG A 574 17.66 -17.63 -18.81
N LEU A 575 17.29 -16.51 -18.16
CA LEU A 575 16.51 -15.45 -18.81
C LEU A 575 17.33 -14.60 -19.78
N ASN A 576 18.66 -14.52 -19.60
CA ASN A 576 19.54 -13.74 -20.48
C ASN A 576 20.22 -14.58 -21.57
N LEU A 577 20.45 -15.88 -21.38
CA LEU A 577 21.15 -16.76 -22.34
C LEU A 577 20.25 -17.51 -23.34
N LYS A 578 18.93 -17.29 -23.29
CA LYS A 578 17.93 -18.02 -24.08
C LYS A 578 18.00 -17.86 -25.61
N MET A 579 18.95 -17.09 -26.14
CA MET A 579 19.12 -16.94 -27.60
C MET A 579 20.36 -17.61 -28.21
N GLN A 580 21.32 -18.13 -27.43
CA GLN A 580 22.57 -18.60 -28.06
C GLN A 580 23.05 -20.02 -27.78
N ASN A 581 22.67 -20.72 -26.68
CA ASN A 581 23.09 -22.13 -26.53
C ASN A 581 22.20 -22.90 -25.54
N TYR A 582 21.24 -23.68 -26.07
CA TYR A 582 20.31 -24.50 -25.28
C TYR A 582 21.02 -25.69 -24.57
N ILE A 583 22.25 -26.03 -24.98
CA ILE A 583 22.97 -27.23 -24.54
C ILE A 583 23.82 -26.98 -23.26
N VAL A 584 24.39 -25.78 -23.07
CA VAL A 584 25.20 -25.46 -21.87
C VAL A 584 24.34 -25.16 -20.63
N ALA A 585 23.06 -24.82 -20.83
CA ALA A 585 22.11 -24.53 -19.75
C ALA A 585 21.54 -25.78 -19.05
N LEU A 586 21.90 -26.98 -19.52
CA LEU A 586 21.49 -28.27 -18.96
C LEU A 586 22.47 -28.74 -17.88
N ILE A 587 22.56 -28.00 -16.76
CA ILE A 587 23.10 -28.49 -15.48
C ILE A 587 24.61 -28.22 -15.27
N THR A 588 24.98 -26.97 -15.03
CA THR A 588 26.17 -26.68 -14.22
C THR A 588 25.75 -26.58 -12.75
N PHE A 589 25.59 -27.74 -12.10
CA PHE A 589 25.66 -27.80 -10.64
C PHE A 589 27.10 -27.49 -10.24
N VAL A 590 27.29 -26.46 -9.43
CA VAL A 590 28.62 -26.10 -8.95
C VAL A 590 28.88 -26.88 -7.66
N PHE A 591 29.89 -27.75 -7.69
CA PHE A 591 30.40 -28.40 -6.48
C PHE A 591 30.76 -27.32 -5.46
N SER A 592 30.06 -27.32 -4.33
CA SER A 592 30.14 -26.29 -3.30
C SER A 592 30.69 -26.82 -1.98
N GLY A 593 30.79 -28.14 -1.82
CA GLY A 593 31.40 -28.75 -0.66
C GLY A 593 31.15 -30.25 -0.55
N GLY A 594 31.39 -30.83 0.61
CA GLY A 594 31.24 -32.26 0.86
C GLY A 594 32.32 -32.83 1.79
N GLY A 595 32.22 -34.12 2.08
CA GLY A 595 33.18 -34.87 2.89
C GLY A 595 32.73 -36.31 3.12
N GLU A 596 33.39 -37.03 4.02
CA GLU A 596 33.13 -38.46 4.23
C GLU A 596 32.36 -38.74 5.52
N TYR A 597 31.43 -39.69 5.44
CA TYR A 597 30.75 -40.28 6.58
C TYR A 597 31.21 -41.72 6.80
N ASP A 598 31.41 -42.07 8.07
CA ASP A 598 31.57 -43.44 8.55
C ASP A 598 30.42 -43.75 9.52
N ASP A 599 29.54 -44.67 9.14
CA ASP A 599 28.35 -45.06 9.91
C ASP A 599 27.50 -43.87 10.43
N GLY A 600 27.28 -42.86 9.59
CA GLY A 600 26.51 -41.65 9.91
C GLY A 600 27.31 -40.57 10.64
N ILE A 601 28.58 -40.81 10.94
CA ILE A 601 29.49 -39.90 11.65
C ILE A 601 30.43 -39.23 10.64
N LYS A 602 30.52 -37.90 10.64
CA LYS A 602 31.47 -37.16 9.77
C LYS A 602 32.92 -37.49 10.14
N GLN A 603 33.76 -37.75 9.16
CA GLN A 603 35.19 -38.04 9.29
C GLN A 603 35.99 -37.36 8.16
N GLY A 604 37.28 -37.12 8.37
CA GLY A 604 38.21 -36.67 7.34
C GLY A 604 38.05 -35.19 6.97
N ASP A 605 38.49 -34.83 5.76
CA ASP A 605 38.37 -33.46 5.23
C ASP A 605 36.92 -33.15 4.84
N TRP A 606 36.48 -31.95 5.19
CA TRP A 606 35.12 -31.46 4.97
C TRP A 606 35.11 -30.03 4.44
N ILE A 607 34.18 -29.78 3.53
CA ILE A 607 33.76 -28.46 3.08
C ILE A 607 32.27 -28.33 3.41
N GLU A 608 31.94 -27.56 4.44
CA GLU A 608 30.56 -27.24 4.80
C GLU A 608 30.10 -25.95 4.15
N ILE A 609 28.80 -25.76 4.04
CA ILE A 609 28.17 -24.50 3.66
C ILE A 609 27.59 -23.82 4.90
N SER A 610 27.38 -22.51 4.88
CA SER A 610 26.68 -21.80 5.97
C SER A 610 25.18 -22.10 6.00
N ASP A 611 24.55 -21.95 7.18
CA ASP A 611 23.09 -22.07 7.30
C ASP A 611 22.35 -21.00 6.48
N GLY A 612 22.99 -19.83 6.32
CA GLY A 612 22.56 -18.76 5.43
C GLY A 612 23.13 -18.88 4.03
N PHE A 613 23.40 -20.09 3.51
CA PHE A 613 23.94 -20.24 2.16
C PHE A 613 22.86 -19.94 1.12
N PHE A 614 23.06 -18.89 0.33
CA PHE A 614 22.20 -18.56 -0.80
C PHE A 614 22.98 -17.81 -1.86
N LYS A 615 22.28 -17.43 -2.93
CA LYS A 615 22.79 -16.75 -4.11
C LYS A 615 23.77 -15.61 -3.81
N ASP A 616 23.49 -14.77 -2.80
CA ASP A 616 24.33 -13.63 -2.42
C ASP A 616 25.13 -13.86 -1.12
N SER A 617 25.09 -15.07 -0.55
CA SER A 617 25.89 -15.50 0.58
C SER A 617 26.41 -16.92 0.38
N GLN A 618 27.44 -17.05 -0.45
CA GLN A 618 28.04 -18.34 -0.76
C GLN A 618 29.27 -18.59 0.13
N ILE A 619 29.02 -18.95 1.39
CA ILE A 619 30.05 -19.14 2.41
C ILE A 619 30.28 -20.63 2.64
N THR A 620 31.56 -21.04 2.66
CA THR A 620 31.97 -22.41 2.96
C THR A 620 32.99 -22.46 4.09
N TYR A 621 32.94 -23.54 4.88
CA TYR A 621 33.88 -23.80 5.97
C TYR A 621 34.68 -25.04 5.61
N ARG A 622 36.01 -24.94 5.57
CA ARG A 622 36.90 -26.04 5.17
C ARG A 622 37.75 -26.47 6.35
N GLY A 623 37.70 -27.73 6.73
CA GLY A 623 38.51 -28.26 7.83
C GLY A 623 38.32 -29.76 7.98
N GLN A 624 38.65 -30.29 9.16
CA GLN A 624 38.63 -31.73 9.42
C GLN A 624 37.64 -32.12 10.50
N TYR A 625 37.05 -33.30 10.31
CA TYR A 625 36.22 -33.99 11.28
C TYR A 625 36.93 -35.25 11.80
N LYS A 626 36.78 -35.50 13.10
CA LYS A 626 37.17 -36.74 13.76
C LYS A 626 36.07 -37.18 14.71
N ASN A 627 35.51 -38.36 14.49
CA ASN A 627 34.39 -38.90 15.26
C ASN A 627 33.20 -37.94 15.35
N GLY A 628 32.86 -37.29 14.24
CA GLY A 628 31.72 -36.40 14.13
C GLY A 628 31.94 -35.02 14.73
N LYS A 629 33.16 -34.72 15.18
CA LYS A 629 33.52 -33.44 15.79
C LYS A 629 34.57 -32.70 14.98
N LYS A 630 34.44 -31.37 14.90
CA LYS A 630 35.42 -30.48 14.26
C LYS A 630 36.74 -30.48 15.02
N VAL A 631 37.84 -30.69 14.31
CA VAL A 631 39.21 -30.67 14.86
C VAL A 631 40.13 -29.85 13.94
N ALA A 632 41.30 -29.47 14.47
CA ALA A 632 42.36 -28.80 13.73
C ALA A 632 41.91 -27.48 13.08
N ARG A 633 42.59 -27.05 12.02
CA ARG A 633 42.33 -25.77 11.35
C ARG A 633 41.06 -25.81 10.51
N TRP A 634 40.22 -24.79 10.68
CA TRP A 634 39.03 -24.54 9.89
C TRP A 634 39.10 -23.16 9.25
N ASP A 635 39.04 -23.11 7.93
CA ASP A 635 39.09 -21.87 7.13
C ASP A 635 37.70 -21.51 6.60
N ILE A 636 37.38 -20.21 6.59
CA ILE A 636 36.12 -19.68 6.05
C ILE A 636 36.37 -19.06 4.69
N TRP A 637 35.64 -19.52 3.69
CA TRP A 637 35.76 -19.07 2.31
C TRP A 637 34.45 -18.48 1.81
N TYR A 638 34.51 -17.32 1.18
CA TYR A 638 33.38 -16.63 0.57
C TYR A 638 33.55 -16.57 -0.95
N LYS A 639 32.55 -17.01 -1.70
CA LYS A 639 32.55 -16.89 -3.17
C LYS A 639 32.03 -15.51 -3.56
N GLU A 640 32.88 -14.72 -4.17
CA GLU A 640 32.59 -13.32 -4.46
C GLU A 640 31.91 -13.17 -5.81
N SER A 641 30.60 -12.90 -5.81
CA SER A 641 29.81 -12.45 -6.98
C SER A 641 29.87 -13.35 -8.24
N TRP A 642 29.07 -12.97 -9.24
CA TRP A 642 28.73 -13.79 -10.41
C TRP A 642 29.81 -13.86 -11.48
N ASP A 643 30.76 -12.91 -11.49
CA ASP A 643 31.57 -12.64 -12.68
C ASP A 643 32.89 -13.43 -12.69
N ASN A 644 33.50 -13.68 -11.52
CA ASN A 644 34.82 -14.34 -11.46
C ASN A 644 34.82 -15.71 -10.75
N GLY A 645 33.76 -16.04 -10.00
CA GLY A 645 33.62 -17.33 -9.30
C GLY A 645 34.72 -17.65 -8.28
N LYS A 646 35.58 -16.69 -7.94
CA LYS A 646 36.75 -16.86 -7.07
C LYS A 646 36.31 -16.97 -5.61
N TYR A 647 36.86 -17.95 -4.91
CA TYR A 647 36.70 -18.09 -3.46
C TYR A 647 37.79 -17.31 -2.74
N LEU A 648 37.36 -16.47 -1.81
CA LEU A 648 38.21 -15.64 -0.96
C LEU A 648 38.21 -16.22 0.45
N LYS A 649 39.39 -16.50 1.01
CA LYS A 649 39.52 -16.88 2.42
C LYS A 649 39.32 -15.62 3.27
N ILE A 650 38.23 -15.57 4.02
CA ILE A 650 37.80 -14.40 4.80
C ILE A 650 37.86 -14.62 6.31
N GLY A 651 38.13 -15.83 6.77
CA GLY A 651 38.26 -16.11 8.20
C GLY A 651 38.65 -17.54 8.54
N GLY A 652 38.42 -17.95 9.79
CA GLY A 652 38.77 -19.27 10.31
C GLY A 652 39.56 -19.25 11.62
N GLY A 653 39.97 -20.43 12.09
CA GLY A 653 40.82 -20.62 13.26
C GLY A 653 41.07 -22.11 13.54
N VAL A 654 41.45 -22.48 14.78
CA VAL A 654 41.81 -23.86 15.15
C VAL A 654 40.89 -24.42 16.24
N TYR A 655 40.27 -25.57 15.99
CA TYR A 655 39.55 -26.34 16.99
C TYR A 655 40.49 -27.27 17.77
N ASP A 656 40.13 -27.60 19.00
CA ASP A 656 40.89 -28.51 19.84
C ASP A 656 40.98 -29.93 19.24
N GLU A 657 42.16 -30.54 19.34
CA GLU A 657 42.40 -31.90 18.82
C GLU A 657 41.72 -32.98 19.65
N GLY A 658 41.34 -32.66 20.89
CA GLY A 658 40.60 -33.54 21.80
C GLY A 658 39.19 -33.86 21.32
N GLY A 659 38.70 -33.16 20.27
CA GLY A 659 37.35 -33.32 19.77
C GLY A 659 36.33 -32.90 20.82
N ASN A 660 36.46 -31.70 21.39
CA ASN A 660 35.35 -31.07 22.12
C ASN A 660 34.69 -29.96 21.28
N GLU A 661 35.21 -29.73 20.06
CA GLU A 661 34.82 -28.62 19.19
C GLU A 661 35.05 -27.25 19.86
N PHE A 662 36.02 -27.19 20.76
CA PHE A 662 36.42 -25.93 21.38
C PHE A 662 37.31 -25.17 20.44
N LYS A 663 36.88 -23.98 20.03
CA LYS A 663 37.74 -23.01 19.34
C LYS A 663 38.92 -22.63 20.26
N GLN A 664 40.12 -22.54 19.70
CA GLN A 664 41.37 -22.23 20.39
C GLN A 664 42.17 -21.20 19.60
N GLY A 665 42.85 -20.29 20.32
CA GLY A 665 43.75 -19.30 19.74
C GLY A 665 43.03 -18.25 18.90
N HIS A 666 43.73 -17.73 17.91
CA HIS A 666 43.23 -16.68 17.04
C HIS A 666 42.10 -17.16 16.12
N TRP A 667 41.04 -16.37 16.00
CA TRP A 667 39.87 -16.71 15.21
C TRP A 667 39.25 -15.50 14.53
N ILE A 668 38.74 -15.71 13.32
CA ILE A 668 37.91 -14.76 12.58
C ILE A 668 36.52 -15.39 12.37
N ASP A 669 35.51 -14.88 13.07
CA ASP A 669 34.10 -15.26 12.97
C ASP A 669 33.35 -14.37 11.96
N LEU A 670 32.23 -14.83 11.43
CA LEU A 670 31.33 -14.03 10.60
C LEU A 670 30.17 -13.46 11.43
N SER A 671 29.60 -12.34 10.99
CA SER A 671 28.33 -11.86 11.54
C SER A 671 27.15 -12.74 11.14
N ASN A 672 26.14 -12.78 12.02
CA ASN A 672 24.82 -13.28 11.65
C ASN A 672 24.29 -12.39 10.51
N GLY A 673 23.91 -13.00 9.39
CA GLY A 673 23.57 -12.25 8.19
C GLY A 673 24.79 -11.70 7.46
N PHE A 674 25.90 -12.45 7.42
CA PHE A 674 26.94 -12.19 6.43
C PHE A 674 26.38 -12.46 5.04
N PHE A 675 26.36 -11.46 4.16
CA PHE A 675 26.00 -11.59 2.75
C PHE A 675 26.68 -10.48 1.94
N ARG A 676 26.45 -10.44 0.63
CA ARG A 676 27.07 -9.47 -0.28
C ARG A 676 27.05 -8.02 0.23
N ASP A 677 25.95 -7.58 0.84
CA ASP A 677 25.80 -6.21 1.34
C ASP A 677 26.04 -6.06 2.85
N SER A 678 26.54 -7.09 3.53
CA SER A 678 26.95 -7.01 4.92
C SER A 678 28.09 -8.00 5.16
N GLN A 679 29.33 -7.53 4.95
CA GLN A 679 30.53 -8.38 5.01
C GLN A 679 31.29 -8.14 6.32
N ILE A 680 30.61 -8.37 7.44
CA ILE A 680 31.18 -8.14 8.78
C ILE A 680 31.84 -9.40 9.33
N ILE A 681 33.07 -9.23 9.81
CA ILE A 681 33.81 -10.27 10.54
C ILE A 681 34.18 -9.79 11.94
N TYR A 682 34.36 -10.75 12.84
CA TYR A 682 34.85 -10.54 14.20
C TYR A 682 36.18 -11.26 14.38
N GLU A 683 37.22 -10.53 14.74
CA GLU A 683 38.57 -11.06 14.87
C GLU A 683 39.02 -10.99 16.33
N GLY A 684 39.50 -12.10 16.90
CA GLY A 684 39.92 -12.13 18.30
C GLY A 684 40.52 -13.47 18.71
N GLN A 685 40.52 -13.77 20.02
CA GLN A 685 41.03 -15.03 20.55
C GLN A 685 39.96 -15.84 21.28
N TYR A 686 40.07 -17.16 21.17
CA TYR A 686 39.33 -18.14 21.94
C TYR A 686 40.26 -18.93 22.87
N LEU A 687 39.74 -19.32 24.03
CA LEU A 687 40.33 -20.31 24.92
C LEU A 687 39.23 -21.26 25.40
N ASN A 688 39.35 -22.56 25.09
CA ASN A 688 38.34 -23.56 25.43
C ASN A 688 36.92 -23.20 24.98
N GLY A 689 36.79 -22.72 23.74
CA GLY A 689 35.51 -22.30 23.15
C GLY A 689 34.96 -20.97 23.68
N LYS A 690 35.68 -20.30 24.59
CA LYS A 690 35.29 -19.01 25.18
C LYS A 690 36.02 -17.84 24.54
N LYS A 691 35.32 -16.76 24.21
CA LYS A 691 35.94 -15.51 23.73
C LYS A 691 36.75 -14.85 24.84
N ILE A 692 38.02 -14.54 24.58
CA ILE A 692 38.92 -13.86 25.52
C ILE A 692 39.54 -12.61 24.86
N ASP A 693 40.09 -11.73 25.69
CA ASP A 693 40.83 -10.53 25.29
C ASP A 693 40.06 -9.61 24.32
N ARG A 694 40.80 -8.95 23.43
CA ARG A 694 40.26 -7.98 22.47
C ARG A 694 39.65 -8.69 21.27
N TRP A 695 38.44 -8.26 20.93
CA TRP A 695 37.72 -8.65 19.73
C TRP A 695 37.44 -7.43 18.88
N ASP A 696 37.94 -7.43 17.65
CA ASP A 696 37.74 -6.37 16.69
C ASP A 696 36.58 -6.70 15.75
N ILE A 697 35.80 -5.69 15.37
CA ILE A 697 34.75 -5.78 14.35
C ILE A 697 35.30 -5.14 13.09
N CYS A 698 35.38 -5.92 12.01
CA CYS A 698 35.92 -5.47 10.75
C CYS A 698 34.85 -5.56 9.65
N ASN A 699 34.77 -4.52 8.82
CA ASN A 699 34.01 -4.53 7.58
C ASN A 699 34.96 -4.88 6.43
N ILE A 700 34.65 -5.92 5.67
CA ILE A 700 35.41 -6.27 4.49
C ILE A 700 35.00 -5.31 3.36
N GLN A 701 35.89 -4.38 3.01
CA GLN A 701 35.71 -3.53 1.84
C GLN A 701 36.60 -4.06 0.71
N LYS A 702 35.99 -4.37 -0.44
CA LYS A 702 36.77 -4.73 -1.62
C LYS A 702 37.46 -3.50 -2.17
N SER A 703 38.79 -3.53 -2.26
CA SER A 703 39.51 -2.62 -3.14
C SER A 703 39.30 -3.10 -4.58
N ILE A 704 38.63 -2.30 -5.41
CA ILE A 704 38.35 -2.60 -6.83
C ILE A 704 39.64 -2.89 -7.63
N LEU A 705 40.80 -2.42 -7.16
CA LEU A 705 42.03 -2.37 -7.96
C LEU A 705 42.97 -3.57 -7.81
N ASN A 706 43.01 -4.28 -6.66
CA ASN A 706 44.17 -5.15 -6.34
C ASN A 706 43.84 -6.59 -5.89
N ASP A 707 42.61 -7.09 -6.01
CA ASP A 707 42.23 -8.46 -5.58
C ASP A 707 42.60 -8.81 -4.11
N THR A 708 42.96 -7.79 -3.31
CA THR A 708 43.39 -7.90 -1.92
C THR A 708 42.25 -7.45 -1.03
N ILE A 709 41.91 -8.31 -0.08
CA ILE A 709 40.86 -8.05 0.91
C ILE A 709 41.41 -7.03 1.88
N LYS A 710 40.83 -5.83 1.91
CA LYS A 710 41.10 -4.84 2.95
C LYS A 710 39.97 -4.91 3.97
N SER A 711 40.28 -5.39 5.16
CA SER A 711 39.37 -5.30 6.30
C SER A 711 39.55 -3.95 6.98
N GLN A 712 38.50 -3.14 7.02
CA GLN A 712 38.48 -1.90 7.80
C GLN A 712 37.94 -2.21 9.19
N LYS A 713 38.73 -1.96 10.22
CA LYS A 713 38.28 -2.04 11.61
C LYS A 713 37.27 -0.94 11.89
N ILE A 714 36.03 -1.32 12.17
CA ILE A 714 34.90 -0.40 12.45
C ILE A 714 34.42 -0.47 13.89
N GLY A 715 34.89 -1.44 14.68
CA GLY A 715 34.53 -1.54 16.08
C GLY A 715 35.28 -2.63 16.86
N GLY A 716 34.72 -3.03 18.00
CA GLY A 716 35.33 -4.03 18.88
C GLY A 716 35.30 -3.67 20.36
N GLY A 717 35.84 -4.55 21.20
CA GLY A 717 36.00 -4.34 22.65
C GLY A 717 36.65 -5.53 23.34
N LEU A 718 36.62 -5.55 24.68
CA LEU A 718 37.28 -6.57 25.50
C LEU A 718 36.28 -7.57 26.09
N TYR A 719 36.66 -8.84 26.13
CA TYR A 719 36.01 -9.90 26.91
C TYR A 719 36.80 -10.22 28.17
N GLU A 720 36.10 -10.43 29.28
CA GLU A 720 36.68 -10.92 30.53
C GLU A 720 36.85 -12.44 30.47
N ALA A 721 38.08 -12.91 30.66
CA ALA A 721 38.47 -14.31 30.41
C ALA A 721 37.66 -15.36 31.19
N ILE A 722 37.26 -15.03 32.43
CA ILE A 722 36.58 -15.98 33.33
C ILE A 722 35.12 -16.20 32.90
N ASN A 723 34.41 -15.13 32.55
CA ASN A 723 32.95 -15.11 32.42
C ASN A 723 32.45 -14.91 30.98
N GLN A 724 33.31 -14.63 30.00
CA GLN A 724 32.92 -14.24 28.63
C GLN A 724 32.02 -13.01 28.57
N THR A 725 32.08 -12.19 29.60
CA THR A 725 31.32 -10.96 29.70
C THR A 725 32.07 -9.86 28.98
N ARG A 726 31.37 -9.13 28.11
CA ARG A 726 31.89 -7.89 27.54
C ARG A 726 32.22 -6.91 28.66
N THR A 727 33.37 -6.26 28.58
CA THR A 727 33.83 -5.28 29.56
C THR A 727 34.55 -4.11 28.88
N GLY A 728 34.56 -2.94 29.53
CA GLY A 728 35.21 -1.73 29.04
C GLY A 728 34.49 -1.06 27.86
N ASN A 729 35.21 -0.24 27.10
CA ASN A 729 34.67 0.45 25.94
C ASN A 729 34.45 -0.51 24.77
N TRP A 730 33.30 -0.40 24.14
CA TRP A 730 32.85 -1.22 23.04
C TRP A 730 32.24 -0.37 21.93
N ILE A 731 32.56 -0.76 20.70
CA ILE A 731 31.81 -0.36 19.52
C ILE A 731 31.08 -1.61 19.01
N THR A 732 29.75 -1.55 18.94
CA THR A 732 28.87 -2.65 18.50
C THR A 732 28.07 -2.23 17.28
N LEU A 733 27.62 -3.17 16.45
CA LEU A 733 26.80 -2.88 15.27
C LEU A 733 25.31 -2.85 15.62
N SER A 734 24.54 -2.09 14.85
CA SER A 734 23.09 -2.27 14.79
C SER A 734 22.71 -3.66 14.30
N ASN A 735 21.59 -4.20 14.79
CA ASN A 735 21.01 -5.44 14.27
C ASN A 735 20.62 -5.31 12.79
N GLU A 736 20.45 -4.08 12.30
CA GLU A 736 20.13 -3.76 10.91
C GLU A 736 21.38 -3.35 10.11
N PHE A 737 22.60 -3.64 10.61
CA PHE A 737 23.83 -3.24 9.93
C PHE A 737 23.92 -3.89 8.54
N SER A 738 23.91 -3.05 7.52
CA SER A 738 24.07 -3.41 6.12
C SER A 738 24.73 -2.24 5.40
N ASN A 739 25.14 -2.39 4.14
CA ASN A 739 25.69 -1.31 3.31
C ASN A 739 24.78 -0.08 3.22
N THR A 740 23.46 -0.24 3.41
CA THR A 740 22.51 0.88 3.40
C THR A 740 22.24 1.47 4.78
N ASN A 741 22.66 0.77 5.85
CA ASN A 741 22.35 1.13 7.23
C ASN A 741 23.53 0.83 8.17
N GLN A 742 24.66 1.48 7.94
CA GLN A 742 25.89 1.30 8.70
C GLN A 742 25.84 2.09 10.02
N ILE A 743 25.05 1.60 10.98
CA ILE A 743 24.91 2.21 12.31
C ILE A 743 25.73 1.41 13.33
N ILE A 744 26.57 2.11 14.10
CA ILE A 744 27.33 1.56 15.22
C ILE A 744 26.92 2.25 16.53
N TYR A 745 27.10 1.53 17.63
CA TYR A 745 26.91 2.03 18.99
C TYR A 745 28.23 2.00 19.72
N HIS A 746 28.67 3.12 20.26
CA HIS A 746 29.92 3.27 21.01
C HIS A 746 29.62 3.59 22.49
N GLY A 747 30.02 2.73 23.42
CA GLY A 747 29.79 2.95 24.85
C GLY A 747 30.47 1.91 25.71
N GLU A 748 30.12 1.82 26.99
CA GLU A 748 30.81 0.94 27.95
C GLU A 748 29.95 -0.28 28.30
N TYR A 749 30.60 -1.45 28.39
CA TYR A 749 30.04 -2.64 29.06
C TYR A 749 30.69 -2.83 30.42
N LYS A 750 29.89 -3.25 31.42
CA LYS A 750 30.36 -3.70 32.72
C LYS A 750 29.70 -5.04 33.04
N SER A 751 30.50 -6.09 33.18
CA SER A 751 30.02 -7.45 33.46
C SER A 751 28.99 -7.96 32.43
N GLY A 752 29.21 -7.67 31.15
CA GLY A 752 28.34 -8.10 30.06
C GLY A 752 27.10 -7.23 29.83
N ILE A 753 26.93 -6.19 30.64
CA ILE A 753 25.77 -5.30 30.60
C ILE A 753 26.19 -3.92 30.08
N LYS A 754 25.41 -3.32 29.16
CA LYS A 754 25.65 -1.94 28.68
C LYS A 754 25.45 -0.97 29.83
N VAL A 755 26.38 -0.06 30.07
CA VAL A 755 26.27 0.98 31.12
C VAL A 755 26.63 2.35 30.57
N GLY A 756 26.15 3.41 31.23
CA GLY A 756 26.54 4.78 30.92
C GLY A 756 26.01 5.30 29.58
N LYS A 757 26.77 6.20 28.96
CA LYS A 757 26.40 6.86 27.70
C LYS A 757 26.86 6.03 26.51
N TRP A 758 25.97 5.82 25.55
CA TRP A 758 26.19 5.09 24.31
C TRP A 758 25.90 5.99 23.11
N GLU A 759 26.91 6.28 22.30
CA GLU A 759 26.82 7.11 21.11
C GLU A 759 26.31 6.27 19.92
N VAL A 760 25.25 6.72 19.27
CA VAL A 760 24.73 6.11 18.04
C VAL A 760 25.35 6.85 16.86
N LEU A 761 26.29 6.21 16.16
CA LEU A 761 26.98 6.79 15.01
C LEU A 761 26.48 6.13 13.73
N LYS A 762 26.29 6.90 12.66
CA LYS A 762 25.90 6.40 11.34
C LYS A 762 26.94 6.81 10.31
N MET A 763 27.41 5.86 9.50
CA MET A 763 28.34 6.14 8.42
C MET A 763 27.67 7.04 7.37
N ASN A 764 28.34 8.12 6.99
CA ASN A 764 27.91 9.05 5.95
C ASN A 764 28.46 8.61 4.57
N GLN A 765 28.16 9.37 3.52
CA GLN A 765 28.61 9.06 2.15
C GLN A 765 30.13 9.21 1.93
N LYS A 766 30.86 9.78 2.90
CA LYS A 766 32.32 9.92 2.86
C LYS A 766 33.02 8.80 3.64
N ASP A 767 32.30 7.75 4.00
CA ASP A 767 32.77 6.65 4.86
C ASP A 767 33.22 7.10 6.27
N GLU A 768 32.68 8.23 6.76
CA GLU A 768 32.92 8.76 8.11
C GLU A 768 31.71 8.53 9.02
N PHE A 769 31.94 8.19 10.28
CA PHE A 769 30.85 8.01 11.26
C PHE A 769 30.40 9.33 11.86
N GLU A 770 29.15 9.71 11.61
CA GLU A 770 28.52 10.89 12.20
C GLU A 770 27.65 10.52 13.39
N LEU A 771 27.78 11.26 14.49
CA LEU A 771 26.91 11.14 15.65
C LEU A 771 25.45 11.48 15.28
N LYS A 772 24.54 10.51 15.47
CA LYS A 772 23.10 10.66 15.24
C LYS A 772 22.30 10.77 16.52
N ASN A 773 22.68 10.03 17.56
CA ASN A 773 21.91 10.00 18.81
C ASN A 773 22.76 9.54 20.01
N PHE A 774 22.20 9.60 21.21
CA PHE A 774 22.74 8.97 22.41
C PHE A 774 21.68 8.06 23.07
N LEU A 775 22.13 6.90 23.52
CA LEU A 775 21.42 6.01 24.42
C LEU A 775 22.07 6.13 25.79
N MET A 776 21.29 6.05 26.86
CA MET A 776 21.81 6.04 28.23
C MET A 776 21.41 4.74 28.89
N PHE A 777 22.30 4.11 29.65
CA PHE A 777 22.04 2.89 30.40
C PHE A 777 22.44 3.11 31.86
N ASP A 778 21.63 2.62 32.80
CA ASP A 778 22.00 2.63 34.21
C ASP A 778 23.03 1.53 34.54
N GLN A 779 23.45 1.44 35.80
CA GLN A 779 24.41 0.42 36.26
C GLN A 779 23.87 -1.02 36.21
N LYS A 780 22.57 -1.20 35.95
CA LYS A 780 21.91 -2.51 35.78
C LYS A 780 21.65 -2.81 34.30
N GLY A 781 22.09 -1.94 33.39
CA GLY A 781 21.86 -2.02 31.94
C GLY A 781 20.45 -1.82 31.48
N ILE A 782 19.64 -1.20 32.32
CA ILE A 782 18.33 -0.76 31.90
C ILE A 782 18.54 0.51 31.07
N GLU A 783 18.10 0.46 29.82
CA GLU A 783 18.13 1.61 28.91
C GLU A 783 17.28 2.74 29.50
N LEU A 784 17.93 3.81 29.97
CA LEU A 784 17.31 5.06 30.36
C LEU A 784 16.76 5.72 29.09
N PHE A 785 15.45 5.63 28.94
CA PHE A 785 14.72 5.98 27.72
C PHE A 785 14.99 7.40 27.21
N THR A 786 15.74 7.52 26.11
CA THR A 786 15.96 8.78 25.38
C THR A 786 15.26 8.73 24.01
N LYS A 787 13.97 9.09 23.95
CA LYS A 787 13.27 9.23 22.66
C LYS A 787 13.54 10.60 22.05
N ASN A 788 14.51 10.65 21.14
CA ASN A 788 14.95 11.89 20.52
C ASN A 788 14.04 12.29 19.34
N TYR A 789 13.01 13.09 19.61
CA TYR A 789 12.35 13.89 18.57
C TYR A 789 13.18 15.16 18.32
N SER A 790 14.40 15.02 17.79
CA SER A 790 15.41 16.05 17.48
C SER A 790 15.81 17.06 18.58
N LYS A 791 15.02 17.24 19.65
CA LYS A 791 15.23 18.18 20.77
C LYS A 791 14.49 17.80 22.05
N ILE A 792 13.61 16.78 22.04
CA ILE A 792 12.84 16.35 23.23
C ILE A 792 13.58 15.19 23.92
N LEU A 793 13.83 15.31 25.22
CA LEU A 793 14.46 14.30 26.07
C LEU A 793 13.55 13.99 27.26
N LEU A 794 13.18 12.72 27.42
CA LEU A 794 12.53 12.24 28.64
C LEU A 794 13.62 11.81 29.61
N SER A 795 13.56 12.28 30.86
CA SER A 795 14.56 11.92 31.88
C SER A 795 13.86 11.49 33.17
N GLY A 796 14.21 10.31 33.68
CA GLY A 796 13.70 9.75 34.92
C GLY A 796 14.35 8.41 35.27
N LYS A 797 14.00 7.84 36.42
CA LYS A 797 14.55 6.55 36.88
C LYS A 797 13.72 5.39 36.33
N LEU A 798 14.39 4.27 36.05
CA LEU A 798 13.75 2.98 35.78
C LEU A 798 14.04 2.01 36.93
N ASN A 799 13.05 1.22 37.32
CA ASN A 799 13.20 0.12 38.28
C ASN A 799 12.66 -1.16 37.64
N GLN A 800 13.51 -2.15 37.40
CA GLN A 800 13.17 -3.40 36.70
C GLN A 800 12.46 -3.18 35.35
N GLY A 801 12.97 -2.23 34.55
CA GLY A 801 12.40 -1.88 33.24
C GLY A 801 11.13 -1.02 33.27
N LYS A 802 10.58 -0.69 34.45
CA LYS A 802 9.40 0.18 34.61
C LYS A 802 9.78 1.59 35.06
N LYS A 803 9.06 2.61 34.57
CA LYS A 803 9.26 4.02 34.94
C LYS A 803 8.94 4.25 36.42
N PHE A 804 9.84 4.93 37.14
CA PHE A 804 9.74 5.15 38.57
C PHE A 804 10.12 6.59 38.94
N GLY A 805 9.39 7.18 39.90
CA GLY A 805 9.67 8.50 40.45
C GLY A 805 9.36 9.66 39.48
N ARG A 806 10.01 10.81 39.69
CA ARG A 806 9.79 12.00 38.85
C ARG A 806 10.42 11.82 37.47
N TRP A 807 9.63 12.11 36.45
CA TRP A 807 10.04 12.13 35.04
C TRP A 807 9.85 13.53 34.48
N ASN A 808 10.86 14.04 33.80
CA ASN A 808 10.83 15.34 33.12
C ASN A 808 10.74 15.14 31.61
N ILE A 809 9.99 16.01 30.94
CA ILE A 809 10.00 16.21 29.49
C ILE A 809 10.82 17.46 29.23
N ILE A 810 11.99 17.30 28.62
CA ILE A 810 12.96 18.37 28.38
C ILE A 810 12.94 18.70 26.89
N TYR A 811 12.82 19.96 26.49
CA TYR A 811 12.96 20.42 25.11
C TYR A 811 13.98 21.55 25.06
N ASP A 812 15.02 21.39 24.24
CA ASP A 812 16.11 22.39 24.11
C ASP A 812 16.75 22.76 25.46
N ASN A 813 17.02 21.74 26.30
CA ASN A 813 17.53 21.85 27.68
C ASN A 813 16.59 22.51 28.70
N VAL A 814 15.32 22.75 28.36
CA VAL A 814 14.31 23.31 29.27
C VAL A 814 13.27 22.26 29.64
N ILE A 815 12.89 22.14 30.92
CA ILE A 815 11.80 21.26 31.34
C ILE A 815 10.46 21.88 30.90
N ILE A 816 9.80 21.26 29.92
CA ILE A 816 8.52 21.71 29.35
C ILE A 816 7.32 20.89 29.83
N GLY A 817 7.59 19.77 30.51
CA GLY A 817 6.56 18.95 31.11
C GLY A 817 7.14 17.83 31.98
N GLY A 818 6.30 16.88 32.36
CA GLY A 818 6.68 15.78 33.24
C GLY A 818 5.66 15.53 34.35
N GLY A 819 5.96 14.56 35.19
CA GLY A 819 5.13 14.18 36.34
C GLY A 819 5.75 13.02 37.12
N GLN A 820 4.98 12.35 37.97
CA GLN A 820 5.48 11.27 38.83
C GLN A 820 4.94 9.89 38.40
N TYR A 821 5.77 8.86 38.52
CA TYR A 821 5.40 7.45 38.41
C TYR A 821 5.48 6.76 39.78
N GLY A 822 4.50 5.90 40.10
CA GLY A 822 4.25 5.33 41.42
C GLY A 822 5.49 4.69 42.08
N GLN A 823 5.60 4.80 43.41
CA GLN A 823 6.64 4.14 44.19
C GLN A 823 6.19 2.75 44.67
N GLN A 824 7.14 1.87 45.03
CA GLN A 824 6.86 0.47 45.41
C GLN A 824 5.78 0.37 46.51
N GLY A 825 4.76 -0.44 46.25
CA GLY A 825 3.67 -0.74 47.19
C GLY A 825 2.28 -0.42 46.64
N GLN A 826 2.16 0.63 45.82
CA GLN A 826 0.95 0.94 45.05
C GLN A 826 1.39 1.46 43.66
N GLU A 827 1.09 0.69 42.61
CA GLU A 827 1.14 1.17 41.21
C GLU A 827 2.53 1.36 40.56
N ASN A 828 3.42 0.36 40.75
CA ASN A 828 4.73 0.32 40.09
C ASN A 828 4.62 0.49 38.56
N GLY A 829 5.14 1.61 38.04
CA GLY A 829 5.20 1.90 36.60
C GLY A 829 4.06 2.74 36.04
N MET A 830 3.07 3.13 36.85
CA MET A 830 1.94 3.95 36.39
C MET A 830 2.14 5.43 36.73
N LYS A 831 1.64 6.32 35.85
CA LYS A 831 1.61 7.76 36.09
C LYS A 831 0.61 8.07 37.21
N TYR A 832 0.98 8.97 38.12
CA TYR A 832 0.08 9.50 39.15
C TYR A 832 0.31 11.01 39.38
N GLY A 833 -0.69 11.67 39.94
CA GLY A 833 -0.65 13.08 40.29
C GLY A 833 -0.66 14.01 39.08
N LYS A 834 -0.17 15.24 39.26
CA LYS A 834 -0.14 16.24 38.19
C LYS A 834 0.89 15.91 37.13
N TRP A 835 0.49 16.08 35.87
CA TRP A 835 1.29 15.81 34.70
C TRP A 835 1.10 16.90 33.66
N VAL A 836 2.22 17.33 33.09
CA VAL A 836 2.23 18.11 31.86
C VAL A 836 2.74 17.21 30.73
N GLU A 837 1.88 16.93 29.76
CA GLU A 837 2.19 16.14 28.56
C GLU A 837 2.38 17.03 27.34
N ILE A 838 3.06 16.48 26.33
CA ILE A 838 3.15 17.07 24.99
C ILE A 838 2.22 16.33 24.04
N SER A 839 1.65 17.05 23.07
CA SER A 839 0.86 16.44 22.00
C SER A 839 1.71 15.57 21.09
N ASP A 840 1.10 14.55 20.50
CA ASP A 840 1.72 13.77 19.42
C ASP A 840 2.02 14.64 18.19
N GLU A 841 1.34 15.80 18.07
CA GLU A 841 1.56 16.83 17.05
C GLU A 841 2.62 17.87 17.46
N PHE A 842 3.29 17.70 18.61
CA PHE A 842 4.31 18.64 19.09
C PHE A 842 5.46 18.73 18.09
N SER A 843 5.66 19.91 17.54
CA SER A 843 6.69 20.21 16.54
C SER A 843 7.28 21.59 16.78
N TYR A 844 8.31 21.97 16.03
CA TYR A 844 8.90 23.31 16.11
C TYR A 844 7.88 24.44 15.82
N THR A 845 6.87 24.17 15.00
CA THR A 845 5.87 25.17 14.57
C THR A 845 4.58 25.13 15.38
N LEU A 846 4.33 24.04 16.09
CA LEU A 846 3.10 23.81 16.85
C LEU A 846 3.44 23.11 18.18
N GLN A 847 3.45 23.87 19.27
CA GLN A 847 3.80 23.37 20.59
C GLN A 847 2.54 23.28 21.42
N VAL A 848 1.99 22.07 21.55
CA VAL A 848 0.78 21.82 22.34
C VAL A 848 1.14 21.01 23.58
N THR A 849 0.81 21.54 24.76
CA THR A 849 0.93 20.83 26.03
C THR A 849 -0.44 20.60 26.66
N TYR A 850 -0.56 19.51 27.42
CA TYR A 850 -1.75 19.18 28.21
C TYR A 850 -1.37 19.15 29.68
N ASP A 851 -2.07 19.89 30.54
CA ASP A 851 -1.87 19.87 31.99
C ASP A 851 -3.09 19.26 32.68
N GLY A 852 -2.89 18.21 33.46
CA GLY A 852 -3.97 17.57 34.20
C GLY A 852 -3.45 16.49 35.16
N GLU A 853 -4.37 15.70 35.71
CA GLU A 853 -4.04 14.71 36.72
C GLU A 853 -4.16 13.28 36.19
N TYR A 854 -3.25 12.44 36.66
CA TYR A 854 -3.26 11.00 36.49
C TYR A 854 -3.62 10.32 37.80
N GLN A 855 -4.46 9.28 37.72
CA GLN A 855 -4.73 8.36 38.82
C GLN A 855 -4.66 6.93 38.25
N ASN A 856 -3.85 6.07 38.84
CA ASN A 856 -3.67 4.67 38.45
C ASN A 856 -3.32 4.51 36.97
N GLY A 857 -2.45 5.39 36.46
CA GLY A 857 -2.01 5.38 35.06
C GLY A 857 -3.02 5.91 34.05
N LYS A 858 -4.16 6.43 34.50
CA LYS A 858 -5.22 6.99 33.64
C LYS A 858 -5.39 8.48 33.86
N LYS A 859 -5.69 9.22 32.78
CA LYS A 859 -6.03 10.65 32.85
C LYS A 859 -7.36 10.78 33.59
N VAL A 860 -7.44 11.64 34.60
CA VAL A 860 -8.67 11.90 35.35
C VAL A 860 -8.92 13.40 35.43
N GLY A 861 -10.19 13.78 35.60
CA GLY A 861 -10.57 15.17 35.81
C GLY A 861 -10.30 16.04 34.58
N ARG A 862 -10.07 17.34 34.83
CA ARG A 862 -9.88 18.34 33.78
C ARG A 862 -8.41 18.37 33.33
N TRP A 863 -8.23 18.35 32.02
CA TRP A 863 -6.95 18.48 31.31
C TRP A 863 -6.99 19.72 30.43
N ASP A 864 -6.26 20.76 30.81
CA ASP A 864 -6.18 22.02 30.07
C ASP A 864 -5.20 21.89 28.90
N ILE A 865 -5.59 22.40 27.72
CA ILE A 865 -4.80 22.38 26.49
C ILE A 865 -4.18 23.77 26.27
N TYR A 866 -2.85 23.82 26.18
CA TYR A 866 -2.12 25.03 25.84
C TYR A 866 -1.48 24.87 24.47
N GLN A 867 -1.76 25.81 23.56
CA GLN A 867 -1.18 25.85 22.22
C GLN A 867 -0.32 27.09 22.07
N PHE A 868 0.96 26.92 21.79
CA PHE A 868 1.93 27.99 21.60
C PHE A 868 2.45 27.99 20.16
N ASN A 869 2.64 29.18 19.60
CA ASN A 869 3.56 29.38 18.46
C ASN A 869 4.98 29.68 18.98
N GLU A 870 5.99 29.60 18.09
CA GLU A 870 7.41 29.74 18.48
C GLU A 870 7.72 31.03 19.27
N LYS A 871 7.09 32.15 18.89
CA LYS A 871 7.27 33.44 19.59
C LYS A 871 6.62 33.40 20.97
N GLN A 872 5.38 32.92 21.06
CA GLN A 872 4.65 32.78 22.33
C GLN A 872 5.35 31.83 23.30
N PHE A 873 6.00 30.78 22.79
CA PHE A 873 6.72 29.83 23.62
C PHE A 873 8.00 30.42 24.23
N LYS A 874 8.75 31.24 23.48
CA LYS A 874 9.88 32.03 24.02
C LYS A 874 9.42 33.05 25.07
N TRP A 875 8.21 33.60 24.94
CA TRP A 875 7.62 34.50 25.95
C TRP A 875 7.08 33.75 27.18
N TRP A 876 6.50 32.56 26.99
CA TRP A 876 6.07 31.65 28.06
C TRP A 876 7.24 31.26 28.98
N GLN A 877 8.45 31.16 28.43
CA GLN A 877 9.68 30.93 29.21
C GLN A 877 10.02 32.07 30.19
N ILE A 878 9.46 33.28 30.03
CA ILE A 878 9.87 34.49 30.78
C ILE A 878 8.78 34.96 31.76
N TYR A 879 7.50 34.85 31.43
CA TYR A 879 6.39 35.36 32.27
C TYR A 879 5.32 34.29 32.55
N TYR A 880 5.34 33.73 33.76
CA TYR A 880 4.30 32.82 34.26
C TYR A 880 3.17 33.64 34.92
N LYS A 881 2.05 33.93 34.23
CA LYS A 881 0.69 34.05 34.84
C LYS A 881 -0.52 34.48 33.98
N LEU A 882 -0.40 34.82 32.69
CA LEU A 882 -1.55 35.27 31.90
C LEU A 882 -1.59 34.61 30.51
N ILE A 883 -2.07 33.37 30.42
CA ILE A 883 -2.28 32.70 29.12
C ILE A 883 -3.63 31.98 29.09
N LEU A 884 -4.36 32.23 28.00
CA LEU A 884 -5.69 31.71 27.71
C LEU A 884 -5.61 30.24 27.27
N CYS A 885 -6.36 29.38 27.97
CA CYS A 885 -6.55 27.96 27.67
C CYS A 885 -7.21 27.78 26.28
N SER A 886 -6.60 27.00 25.39
CA SER A 886 -7.08 26.80 23.99
C SER A 886 -8.28 25.82 23.90
N GLY A 887 -8.49 25.04 24.95
CA GLY A 887 -9.58 24.09 25.13
C GLY A 887 -9.27 23.19 26.32
N PHE A 888 -10.22 22.33 26.71
CA PHE A 888 -9.97 21.35 27.76
C PHE A 888 -10.61 20.00 27.42
N ILE A 889 -10.10 18.96 28.05
CA ILE A 889 -10.64 17.60 28.00
C ILE A 889 -10.98 17.19 29.43
N ILE A 890 -12.16 16.64 29.66
CA ILE A 890 -12.55 16.06 30.96
C ILE A 890 -12.56 14.55 30.82
N TYR A 891 -11.85 13.88 31.71
CA TYR A 891 -11.83 12.43 31.84
C TYR A 891 -12.59 12.00 33.11
N ASP A 892 -13.30 10.88 33.05
CA ASP A 892 -13.84 10.23 34.26
C ASP A 892 -12.72 9.56 35.07
N PHE A 893 -13.07 9.03 36.24
CA PHE A 893 -12.15 8.27 37.09
C PHE A 893 -11.68 6.95 36.46
N GLN A 894 -12.32 6.49 35.39
CA GLN A 894 -11.96 5.29 34.64
C GLN A 894 -11.04 5.59 33.45
N GLY A 895 -10.65 6.84 33.23
CA GLY A 895 -9.81 7.28 32.13
C GLY A 895 -10.53 7.50 30.81
N ASN A 896 -11.86 7.40 30.77
CA ASN A 896 -12.63 7.66 29.57
C ASN A 896 -12.81 9.17 29.41
N GLN A 897 -12.58 9.66 28.21
CA GLN A 897 -12.91 11.03 27.85
C GLN A 897 -14.43 11.21 27.92
N ILE A 898 -14.93 11.93 28.93
CA ILE A 898 -16.34 12.28 29.06
C ILE A 898 -16.68 13.41 28.08
N LYS A 899 -15.76 14.38 27.97
CA LYS A 899 -16.02 15.61 27.25
C LYS A 899 -14.74 16.19 26.70
N GLN A 900 -14.77 16.62 25.45
CA GLN A 900 -13.71 17.45 24.88
C GLN A 900 -14.36 18.70 24.30
N GLU A 901 -13.91 19.84 24.80
CA GLU A 901 -14.35 21.13 24.31
C GLU A 901 -13.14 21.76 23.62
N ARG A 902 -13.02 21.47 22.32
CA ARG A 902 -12.16 22.25 21.44
C ARG A 902 -12.95 23.51 21.10
N ASN A 903 -12.36 24.67 21.35
CA ASN A 903 -12.88 25.89 20.75
C ASN A 903 -12.81 25.67 19.22
N LYS A 904 -13.95 25.42 18.55
CA LYS A 904 -14.04 25.52 17.08
C LYS A 904 -13.56 26.93 16.81
N ALA A 905 -12.46 27.07 16.05
CA ALA A 905 -11.76 28.34 15.87
C ALA A 905 -12.80 29.45 15.73
N ASP A 906 -12.87 30.27 16.78
CA ASP A 906 -13.72 31.44 16.91
C ASP A 906 -15.17 31.30 17.45
N ILE A 907 -15.67 30.15 17.92
CA ILE A 907 -16.97 30.04 18.64
C ILE A 907 -16.76 29.68 20.11
N TYR A 908 -17.39 30.43 21.02
CA TYR A 908 -17.30 30.25 22.47
C TYR A 908 -18.69 30.01 23.06
N TYR A 909 -18.81 29.00 23.92
CA TYR A 909 -20.01 28.76 24.70
C TYR A 909 -19.76 29.18 26.14
N VAL A 910 -20.58 30.09 26.67
CA VAL A 910 -20.42 30.62 28.02
C VAL A 910 -21.67 30.26 28.83
N GLY A 911 -21.50 29.55 29.93
CA GLY A 911 -22.59 29.12 30.81
C GLY A 911 -22.09 28.32 32.01
N ASN A 912 -23.01 27.95 32.90
CA ASN A 912 -22.68 27.25 34.15
C ASN A 912 -22.82 25.73 34.02
N PHE A 913 -21.96 25.01 34.76
CA PHE A 913 -22.06 23.56 34.93
C PHE A 913 -22.44 23.21 36.37
N LYS A 914 -23.28 22.18 36.55
CA LYS A 914 -23.56 21.54 37.83
C LYS A 914 -23.43 20.02 37.66
N ASN A 915 -22.54 19.39 38.42
CA ASN A 915 -22.22 17.95 38.31
C ASN A 915 -21.83 17.50 36.89
N GLY A 916 -21.03 18.30 36.19
CA GLY A 916 -20.58 18.01 34.83
C GLY A 916 -21.60 18.27 33.73
N LYS A 917 -22.82 18.70 34.07
CA LYS A 917 -23.92 18.95 33.13
C LYS A 917 -24.27 20.44 33.00
N LYS A 918 -24.73 20.87 31.83
CA LYS A 918 -25.10 22.27 31.53
C LYS A 918 -26.38 22.69 32.27
N VAL A 919 -26.35 23.85 32.94
CA VAL A 919 -27.50 24.45 33.64
C VAL A 919 -27.60 25.95 33.35
N GLY A 920 -28.80 26.52 33.50
CA GLY A 920 -29.05 27.95 33.40
C GLY A 920 -28.88 28.54 32.00
N CYS A 921 -28.59 29.84 31.93
CA CYS A 921 -28.38 30.55 30.66
C CYS A 921 -27.05 30.14 30.01
N TRP A 922 -27.09 29.92 28.71
CA TRP A 922 -25.94 29.62 27.87
C TRP A 922 -25.90 30.58 26.69
N GLU A 923 -24.80 31.28 26.57
CA GLU A 923 -24.51 32.22 25.49
C GLU A 923 -23.56 31.59 24.47
N VAL A 924 -23.76 31.91 23.21
CA VAL A 924 -22.91 31.49 22.09
C VAL A 924 -22.31 32.73 21.47
N TRP A 925 -21.01 32.88 21.65
CA TRP A 925 -20.23 34.00 21.17
C TRP A 925 -19.39 33.60 19.96
N PHE A 926 -19.19 34.50 19.01
CA PHE A 926 -18.41 34.29 17.81
C PHE A 926 -17.40 35.42 17.61
N LYS A 927 -16.14 35.07 17.40
CA LYS A 927 -15.06 35.99 17.05
C LYS A 927 -14.92 36.02 15.52
N LYS A 928 -14.89 37.21 14.91
CA LYS A 928 -14.72 37.31 13.45
C LYS A 928 -13.25 37.16 13.09
N SER A 929 -12.91 36.38 12.06
CA SER A 929 -11.50 36.17 11.67
C SER A 929 -10.92 37.31 10.80
N TYR A 930 -11.74 38.27 10.36
CA TYR A 930 -11.34 39.45 9.56
C TYR A 930 -11.93 40.77 10.11
N GLY A 931 -11.08 41.67 10.60
CA GLY A 931 -11.46 42.96 11.21
C GLY A 931 -11.15 42.99 12.72
N ASP A 932 -11.24 44.16 13.37
CA ASP A 932 -11.02 44.36 14.82
C ASP A 932 -11.49 43.14 15.62
N ASP A 933 -10.68 42.60 16.55
CA ASP A 933 -10.86 41.39 17.38
C ASP A 933 -12.16 41.36 18.22
N LYS A 934 -13.31 41.64 17.60
CA LYS A 934 -14.61 41.82 18.22
C LYS A 934 -15.30 40.47 18.30
N ILE A 935 -15.69 40.12 19.51
CA ILE A 935 -16.49 38.95 19.83
C ILE A 935 -17.95 39.40 19.87
N GLU A 936 -18.83 38.71 19.16
CA GLU A 936 -20.26 39.02 19.06
C GLU A 936 -21.12 37.88 19.60
N LEU A 937 -22.17 38.21 20.35
CA LEU A 937 -23.16 37.24 20.81
C LEU A 937 -24.04 36.83 19.62
N ILE A 938 -23.91 35.60 19.15
CA ILE A 938 -24.64 35.07 17.99
C ILE A 938 -25.81 34.17 18.38
N GLY A 939 -25.89 33.75 19.64
CA GLY A 939 -27.01 32.96 20.14
C GLY A 939 -27.08 32.89 21.65
N GLN A 940 -28.25 32.56 22.18
CA GLN A 940 -28.47 32.30 23.60
C GLN A 940 -29.58 31.26 23.78
N GLY A 941 -29.60 30.62 24.95
CA GLY A 941 -30.64 29.68 25.34
C GLY A 941 -30.51 29.22 26.79
N TYR A 942 -31.54 28.57 27.33
CA TYR A 942 -31.57 28.11 28.72
C TYR A 942 -31.65 26.58 28.82
N TYR A 943 -30.83 26.01 29.69
CA TYR A 943 -30.94 24.63 30.18
C TYR A 943 -31.54 24.62 31.57
N ASP A 944 -32.29 23.57 31.92
CA ASP A 944 -32.87 23.42 33.26
C ASP A 944 -31.82 23.51 34.38
N ASP A 945 -32.22 24.00 35.55
CA ASP A 945 -31.35 24.13 36.72
C ASP A 945 -31.15 22.82 37.50
N ARG A 946 -31.85 21.75 37.09
CA ARG A 946 -31.75 20.41 37.71
C ARG A 946 -30.50 19.67 37.22
N GLY A 947 -29.93 20.09 36.09
CA GLY A 947 -28.81 19.40 35.47
C GLY A 947 -29.27 18.17 34.69
N ASP A 948 -30.40 18.23 34.00
CA ASP A 948 -30.82 17.21 33.04
C ASP A 948 -30.45 17.58 31.59
N GLU A 949 -29.85 18.74 31.39
CA GLU A 949 -29.51 19.34 30.09
C GLU A 949 -30.72 19.51 29.15
N LEU A 950 -31.92 19.66 29.71
CA LEU A 950 -33.12 19.93 28.94
C LEU A 950 -33.16 21.41 28.56
N LYS A 951 -33.09 21.67 27.25
CA LYS A 951 -33.31 23.00 26.68
C LYS A 951 -34.76 23.46 26.94
N PHE A 952 -34.93 24.71 27.34
CA PHE A 952 -36.25 25.38 27.44
C PHE A 952 -36.17 26.86 27.04
N GLY A 953 -37.32 27.46 26.73
CA GLY A 953 -37.44 28.88 26.37
C GLY A 953 -37.00 29.19 24.93
N ASN A 954 -36.70 30.45 24.65
CA ASN A 954 -36.19 30.88 23.35
C ASN A 954 -34.74 30.42 23.17
N TRP A 955 -34.43 29.93 21.98
CA TRP A 955 -33.13 29.39 21.64
C TRP A 955 -32.68 29.87 20.27
N VAL A 956 -31.36 30.07 20.16
CA VAL A 956 -30.67 30.25 18.89
C VAL A 956 -29.68 29.12 18.71
N GLU A 957 -29.90 28.27 17.71
CA GLU A 957 -28.97 27.19 17.34
C GLU A 957 -28.11 27.60 16.15
N ILE A 958 -26.89 27.09 16.07
CA ILE A 958 -25.94 27.36 14.98
C ILE A 958 -25.79 26.12 14.09
N ALA A 959 -25.56 26.30 12.79
CA ALA A 959 -25.31 25.21 11.85
C ALA A 959 -24.00 24.45 12.14
N ASP A 960 -23.97 23.15 11.85
CA ASP A 960 -22.78 22.31 12.07
C ASP A 960 -21.55 22.81 11.29
N GLY A 961 -21.78 23.52 10.18
CA GLY A 961 -20.77 24.21 9.36
C GLY A 961 -20.62 25.72 9.63
N PHE A 962 -21.09 26.24 10.76
CA PHE A 962 -21.01 27.66 11.08
C PHE A 962 -19.57 28.17 11.03
N CYS A 963 -19.30 29.17 10.20
CA CYS A 963 -18.01 29.85 10.08
C CYS A 963 -18.20 31.28 9.53
N ASP A 964 -17.10 32.04 9.40
CA ASP A 964 -17.10 33.39 8.83
C ASP A 964 -17.85 33.53 7.48
N ARG A 965 -17.85 32.47 6.66
CA ARG A 965 -18.49 32.45 5.33
C ARG A 965 -19.88 31.80 5.31
N LEU A 966 -20.30 31.20 6.42
CA LEU A 966 -21.55 30.44 6.51
C LEU A 966 -22.17 30.66 7.89
N GLN A 967 -22.83 31.80 8.08
CA GLN A 967 -23.45 32.17 9.35
C GLN A 967 -24.95 31.86 9.34
N ILE A 968 -25.29 30.56 9.47
CA ILE A 968 -26.68 30.10 9.56
C ILE A 968 -27.06 29.85 11.02
N THR A 969 -28.14 30.48 11.49
CA THR A 969 -28.72 30.22 12.79
C THR A 969 -30.19 29.86 12.71
N TRP A 970 -30.68 29.06 13.66
CA TRP A 970 -32.09 28.74 13.81
C TRP A 970 -32.62 29.36 15.09
N LYS A 971 -33.67 30.17 14.99
CA LYS A 971 -34.32 30.74 16.17
C LYS A 971 -35.69 30.12 16.36
N GLY A 972 -35.98 29.70 17.59
CA GLY A 972 -37.28 29.14 17.95
C GLY A 972 -37.36 28.82 19.44
N GLN A 973 -38.36 28.06 19.83
CA GLN A 973 -38.60 27.73 21.23
C GLN A 973 -38.38 26.25 21.54
N TYR A 974 -37.88 26.00 22.74
CA TYR A 974 -37.81 24.68 23.35
C TYR A 974 -38.78 24.57 24.53
N LYS A 975 -39.40 23.40 24.70
CA LYS A 975 -40.12 23.01 25.91
C LYS A 975 -39.76 21.56 26.25
N ASN A 976 -39.20 21.33 27.43
CA ASN A 976 -38.74 20.03 27.90
C ASN A 976 -37.80 19.31 26.90
N GLY A 977 -36.81 20.03 26.36
CA GLY A 977 -35.85 19.49 25.39
C GLY A 977 -36.41 19.27 23.97
N ARG A 978 -37.67 19.62 23.70
CA ARG A 978 -38.29 19.48 22.36
C ARG A 978 -38.50 20.84 21.71
N LYS A 979 -38.22 20.94 20.40
CA LYS A 979 -38.51 22.14 19.60
C LYS A 979 -40.02 22.32 19.47
N ILE A 980 -40.56 23.48 19.75
CA ILE A 980 -41.99 23.79 19.61
C ILE A 980 -42.18 25.08 18.83
N SER A 981 -43.40 25.29 18.32
CA SER A 981 -43.82 26.53 17.66
C SER A 981 -43.06 26.81 16.35
N SER A 982 -43.07 28.06 15.88
CA SER A 982 -42.34 28.47 14.68
C SER A 982 -40.83 28.48 14.92
N TRP A 983 -40.10 27.97 13.94
CA TRP A 983 -38.65 28.01 13.86
C TRP A 983 -38.23 28.69 12.57
N GLU A 984 -37.41 29.72 12.68
CA GLU A 984 -36.92 30.54 11.58
C GLU A 984 -35.45 30.24 11.32
N ILE A 985 -35.07 30.13 10.04
CA ILE A 985 -33.68 29.94 9.60
C ILE A 985 -33.15 31.30 9.14
N TYR A 986 -32.18 31.83 9.88
CA TYR A 986 -31.49 33.07 9.56
C TYR A 986 -30.17 32.77 8.86
N TYR A 987 -29.84 33.56 7.86
CA TYR A 987 -28.51 33.66 7.28
C TYR A 987 -28.03 35.09 7.35
N ASN A 988 -26.83 35.26 7.87
CA ASN A 988 -26.20 36.56 7.96
C ASN A 988 -25.48 36.84 6.63
N GLU A 989 -26.06 37.72 5.83
CA GLU A 989 -25.52 38.14 4.53
C GLU A 989 -24.64 39.39 4.75
N PHE A 990 -23.39 39.38 4.27
CA PHE A 990 -22.47 40.52 4.39
C PHE A 990 -22.42 41.30 3.07
N ASP A 991 -23.12 42.44 3.03
CA ASP A 991 -23.17 43.36 1.88
C ASP A 991 -22.67 44.76 2.31
N GLY A 992 -21.53 44.79 3.01
CA GLY A 992 -20.98 45.99 3.67
C GLY A 992 -21.46 46.19 5.12
N GLU A 993 -22.67 45.71 5.44
CA GLU A 993 -23.21 45.55 6.80
C GLU A 993 -23.84 44.16 6.93
N TRP A 994 -23.81 43.57 8.14
CA TRP A 994 -24.42 42.27 8.39
C TRP A 994 -25.95 42.41 8.44
N LYS A 995 -26.64 41.77 7.48
CA LYS A 995 -28.11 41.71 7.44
C LYS A 995 -28.58 40.29 7.75
N HIS A 996 -29.39 40.16 8.78
CA HIS A 996 -30.07 38.91 9.12
C HIS A 996 -31.23 38.67 8.16
N LYS A 997 -31.10 37.67 7.28
CA LYS A 997 -32.14 37.31 6.30
C LYS A 997 -32.76 35.97 6.67
N ILE A 998 -34.09 35.94 6.76
CA ILE A 998 -34.81 34.67 6.93
C ILE A 998 -34.80 33.94 5.59
N ILE A 999 -34.15 32.78 5.54
CA ILE A 999 -33.97 31.96 4.33
C ILE A 999 -34.73 30.63 4.38
N GLY A 1000 -35.43 30.37 5.48
CA GLY A 1000 -36.31 29.23 5.63
C GLY A 1000 -36.95 29.16 7.00
N GLY A 1001 -37.65 28.07 7.29
CA GLY A 1001 -38.33 27.87 8.57
C GLY A 1001 -39.58 27.01 8.44
N GLY A 1002 -40.22 26.76 9.57
CA GLY A 1002 -41.49 26.04 9.64
C GLY A 1002 -41.97 25.86 11.07
N PHE A 1003 -43.02 25.07 11.26
CA PHE A 1003 -43.66 24.89 12.56
C PHE A 1003 -43.35 23.50 13.15
N TYR A 1004 -43.10 23.46 14.45
CA TYR A 1004 -43.08 22.24 15.24
C TYR A 1004 -44.32 22.18 16.13
N ASP A 1005 -44.99 21.02 16.17
CA ASP A 1005 -46.08 20.78 17.11
C ASP A 1005 -45.58 20.61 18.56
N GLN A 1006 -46.51 20.43 19.50
CA GLN A 1006 -46.19 20.28 20.92
C GLN A 1006 -45.38 19.01 21.24
N GLU A 1007 -45.35 18.03 20.33
CA GLU A 1007 -44.55 16.81 20.49
C GLU A 1007 -43.13 16.95 19.93
N GLY A 1008 -42.79 18.08 19.31
CA GLY A 1008 -41.50 18.29 18.65
C GLY A 1008 -41.43 17.77 17.22
N SER A 1009 -42.57 17.53 16.58
CA SER A 1009 -42.66 17.06 15.21
C SER A 1009 -42.84 18.23 14.24
N LYS A 1010 -42.12 18.23 13.12
CA LYS A 1010 -42.38 19.17 12.02
C LYS A 1010 -43.82 19.01 11.52
N SER A 1011 -44.54 20.11 11.40
CA SER A 1011 -45.89 20.17 10.85
C SER A 1011 -46.08 21.46 10.03
N GLY A 1012 -47.10 21.47 9.16
CA GLY A 1012 -47.41 22.63 8.33
C GLY A 1012 -46.39 22.88 7.20
N LYS A 1013 -46.33 24.12 6.71
CA LYS A 1013 -45.44 24.51 5.61
C LYS A 1013 -44.01 24.67 6.12
N TRP A 1014 -43.06 24.11 5.39
CA TRP A 1014 -41.63 24.17 5.68
C TRP A 1014 -40.84 24.63 4.46
N ILE A 1015 -39.84 25.47 4.71
CA ILE A 1015 -38.77 25.81 3.77
C ILE A 1015 -37.47 25.29 4.39
N GLU A 1016 -36.94 24.21 3.80
CA GLU A 1016 -35.71 23.54 4.24
C GLU A 1016 -34.54 23.90 3.34
N GLN A 1017 -33.33 23.81 3.87
CA GLN A 1017 -32.09 24.06 3.15
C GLN A 1017 -31.48 22.72 2.73
N SER A 1018 -30.77 22.71 1.60
CA SER A 1018 -29.88 21.58 1.26
C SER A 1018 -28.73 21.47 2.25
N GLU A 1019 -28.29 20.24 2.53
CA GLU A 1019 -27.11 19.95 3.34
C GLU A 1019 -25.83 20.60 2.76
N ILE A 1020 -25.84 20.91 1.45
CA ILE A 1020 -24.75 21.59 0.73
C ILE A 1020 -25.16 23.05 0.46
N PHE A 1021 -25.55 23.78 1.50
CA PHE A 1021 -25.79 25.22 1.38
C PHE A 1021 -24.45 25.96 1.37
N ILE A 1022 -24.07 26.48 0.21
CA ILE A 1022 -22.88 27.33 0.02
C ILE A 1022 -23.31 28.67 -0.54
N TRP A 1023 -22.56 29.74 -0.24
CA TRP A 1023 -22.91 31.11 -0.62
C TRP A 1023 -23.27 31.26 -2.11
N ASP A 1024 -22.51 30.61 -3.00
CA ASP A 1024 -22.69 30.70 -4.45
C ASP A 1024 -23.79 29.78 -5.02
N SER A 1025 -24.41 28.93 -4.19
CA SER A 1025 -25.38 27.94 -4.63
C SER A 1025 -26.34 27.57 -3.50
N GLN A 1026 -27.51 28.23 -3.50
CA GLN A 1026 -28.55 28.06 -2.51
C GLN A 1026 -29.66 27.17 -3.08
N VAL A 1027 -29.83 25.98 -2.50
CA VAL A 1027 -30.95 25.08 -2.80
C VAL A 1027 -31.88 25.07 -1.59
N THR A 1028 -33.13 25.48 -1.78
CA THR A 1028 -34.18 25.32 -0.76
C THR A 1028 -35.32 24.43 -1.25
N TYR A 1029 -35.92 23.71 -0.30
CA TYR A 1029 -37.04 22.81 -0.52
C TYR A 1029 -38.26 23.37 0.20
N GLN A 1030 -39.34 23.63 -0.50
CA GLN A 1030 -40.58 24.14 0.09
C GLN A 1030 -41.70 23.10 -0.04
N GLY A 1031 -42.32 22.71 1.06
CA GLY A 1031 -43.43 21.76 1.06
C GLY A 1031 -44.14 21.66 2.40
N HIS A 1032 -44.99 20.66 2.58
CA HIS A 1032 -45.76 20.48 3.83
C HIS A 1032 -45.32 19.23 4.58
N TYR A 1033 -45.38 19.31 5.90
CA TYR A 1033 -45.25 18.19 6.83
C TYR A 1033 -46.60 17.88 7.49
N LYS A 1034 -46.91 16.58 7.60
CA LYS A 1034 -47.99 16.06 8.44
C LYS A 1034 -47.50 14.77 9.10
N ASN A 1035 -47.62 14.67 10.42
CA ASN A 1035 -47.18 13.52 11.22
C ASN A 1035 -45.72 13.11 10.92
N ARG A 1036 -44.78 14.08 10.97
CA ARG A 1036 -43.34 13.89 10.67
C ARG A 1036 -43.00 13.48 9.23
N LYS A 1037 -43.98 13.32 8.34
CA LYS A 1037 -43.76 12.93 6.94
C LYS A 1037 -43.91 14.13 6.01
N LYS A 1038 -42.98 14.25 5.05
CA LYS A 1038 -43.11 15.15 3.90
C LYS A 1038 -44.33 14.71 3.09
N ILE A 1039 -45.33 15.58 2.97
CA ILE A 1039 -46.56 15.33 2.22
C ILE A 1039 -46.71 16.34 1.09
N GLY A 1040 -47.51 15.98 0.09
CA GLY A 1040 -47.78 16.84 -1.06
C GLY A 1040 -46.57 17.04 -1.98
N MET A 1041 -46.66 18.07 -2.81
CA MET A 1041 -45.62 18.46 -3.76
C MET A 1041 -44.56 19.31 -3.05
N TRP A 1042 -43.29 18.97 -3.24
CA TRP A 1042 -42.16 19.77 -2.76
C TRP A 1042 -41.55 20.52 -3.94
N GLU A 1043 -41.47 21.84 -3.80
CA GLU A 1043 -40.87 22.74 -4.77
C GLU A 1043 -39.38 22.91 -4.44
N ILE A 1044 -38.53 22.79 -5.44
CA ILE A 1044 -37.08 23.02 -5.31
C ILE A 1044 -36.75 24.36 -5.93
N TYR A 1045 -36.14 25.24 -5.14
CA TYR A 1045 -35.68 26.55 -5.57
C TYR A 1045 -34.15 26.54 -5.62
N TYR A 1046 -33.59 26.83 -6.80
CA TYR A 1046 -32.15 26.99 -7.00
C TYR A 1046 -31.81 28.45 -7.30
N LYS A 1047 -30.98 29.04 -6.42
CA LYS A 1047 -30.49 30.41 -6.55
C LYS A 1047 -28.96 30.41 -6.65
N GLN A 1048 -28.45 31.00 -7.73
CA GLN A 1048 -27.01 31.14 -8.02
C GLN A 1048 -26.72 32.59 -8.42
N ASN A 1049 -25.84 33.27 -7.70
CA ASN A 1049 -25.43 34.67 -7.91
C ASN A 1049 -26.63 35.62 -8.02
N ASP A 1050 -27.49 35.61 -7.00
CA ASP A 1050 -28.70 36.44 -6.86
C ASP A 1050 -29.80 36.31 -7.93
N LYS A 1051 -29.60 35.51 -8.96
CA LYS A 1051 -30.64 35.20 -9.95
C LYS A 1051 -31.31 33.87 -9.60
N LEU A 1052 -32.63 33.90 -9.40
CA LEU A 1052 -33.44 32.69 -9.32
C LEU A 1052 -33.42 32.04 -10.71
N LYS A 1053 -32.74 30.89 -10.86
CA LYS A 1053 -32.51 30.31 -12.19
C LYS A 1053 -33.53 29.26 -12.60
N GLN A 1054 -34.14 28.53 -11.67
CA GLN A 1054 -35.09 27.46 -12.00
C GLN A 1054 -35.99 27.09 -10.81
N LYS A 1055 -37.28 26.89 -11.10
CA LYS A 1055 -38.29 26.30 -10.21
C LYS A 1055 -38.61 24.90 -10.72
N LEU A 1056 -38.31 23.86 -9.93
CA LEU A 1056 -38.58 22.47 -10.31
C LEU A 1056 -39.66 21.88 -9.38
N ARG A 1057 -40.61 21.12 -9.96
CA ARG A 1057 -41.69 20.44 -9.25
C ARG A 1057 -41.40 18.94 -9.19
N MET A 1058 -41.44 18.33 -8.00
CA MET A 1058 -41.37 16.87 -7.85
C MET A 1058 -42.73 16.29 -7.45
N GLN A 1059 -43.21 15.29 -8.19
CA GLN A 1059 -44.34 14.44 -7.80
C GLN A 1059 -43.87 13.07 -7.30
N LYS A 1060 -44.61 12.59 -6.29
CA LYS A 1060 -44.43 11.41 -5.44
C LYS A 1060 -43.89 10.15 -6.18
N TYR A 1061 -42.70 9.69 -5.80
CA TYR A 1061 -42.31 8.26 -5.86
C TYR A 1061 -41.59 7.85 -4.57
N SER A 1062 -41.85 6.62 -4.14
CA SER A 1062 -41.36 6.00 -2.92
C SER A 1062 -39.84 5.96 -2.84
N VAL A 1063 -39.36 6.21 -1.62
CA VAL A 1063 -37.97 6.31 -1.16
C VAL A 1063 -37.12 5.10 -1.56
N ILE A 1064 -36.10 5.31 -2.40
CA ILE A 1064 -34.80 4.63 -2.29
C ILE A 1064 -33.75 5.74 -2.26
N GLN A 1065 -33.26 6.03 -1.07
CA GLN A 1065 -32.30 7.10 -0.81
C GLN A 1065 -30.90 6.50 -0.78
N LYS A 1066 -30.20 6.51 -1.92
CA LYS A 1066 -28.73 6.61 -2.05
C LYS A 1066 -28.37 6.73 -3.55
N CYS A 1067 -27.48 7.67 -3.86
CA CYS A 1067 -27.00 8.09 -5.19
C CYS A 1067 -27.92 9.03 -5.99
N PHE A 1068 -27.86 10.32 -5.67
CA PHE A 1068 -28.21 11.38 -6.63
C PHE A 1068 -27.03 12.33 -6.82
N CYS A 1069 -26.24 12.05 -7.86
CA CYS A 1069 -25.46 13.05 -8.57
C CYS A 1069 -25.86 12.96 -10.05
N CYS A 1070 -26.66 13.94 -10.50
CA CYS A 1070 -27.07 14.18 -11.89
C CYS A 1070 -27.88 13.06 -12.60
N CYS A 1071 -29.21 13.06 -12.40
CA CYS A 1071 -30.17 12.43 -13.33
C CYS A 1071 -31.17 13.49 -13.82
N LEU A 1072 -31.24 13.69 -15.13
CA LEU A 1072 -32.33 14.41 -15.80
C LEU A 1072 -33.44 13.38 -16.03
N VAL A 1073 -34.56 13.52 -15.31
CA VAL A 1073 -35.79 12.79 -15.61
C VAL A 1073 -36.71 13.76 -16.36
N VAL A 1074 -36.77 13.59 -17.68
CA VAL A 1074 -37.91 14.07 -18.49
C VAL A 1074 -38.83 12.86 -18.67
N VAL A 1075 -40.14 13.09 -18.48
CA VAL A 1075 -41.21 12.08 -18.41
C VAL A 1075 -41.02 10.94 -19.42
N GLY A 1076 -40.82 9.70 -18.93
CA GLY A 1076 -40.88 8.46 -19.72
C GLY A 1076 -39.56 7.81 -20.16
N PHE A 1077 -38.39 8.47 -20.02
CA PHE A 1077 -37.11 7.94 -20.47
C PHE A 1077 -36.14 7.62 -19.31
N MET A 1078 -35.51 6.45 -19.32
CA MET A 1078 -34.43 6.10 -18.38
C MET A 1078 -33.06 6.20 -19.07
N ILE A 1079 -32.16 6.97 -18.47
CA ILE A 1079 -30.75 7.06 -18.85
C ILE A 1079 -29.92 6.55 -17.66
N LYS A 1080 -29.30 5.37 -17.79
CA LYS A 1080 -28.36 4.86 -16.78
C LYS A 1080 -26.92 5.12 -17.25
N LYS A 1081 -26.18 5.92 -16.49
CA LYS A 1081 -24.78 6.28 -16.75
C LYS A 1081 -23.84 5.40 -15.92
N GLU A 1082 -22.96 4.65 -16.58
CA GLU A 1082 -21.88 3.87 -15.95
C GLU A 1082 -20.54 4.53 -16.31
N VAL A 1083 -19.72 4.84 -15.29
CA VAL A 1083 -18.40 5.44 -15.48
C VAL A 1083 -17.35 4.41 -15.06
N ASN A 1084 -16.62 3.86 -16.03
CA ASN A 1084 -15.50 2.95 -15.76
C ASN A 1084 -14.18 3.74 -15.78
N ARG A 1085 -13.33 3.48 -14.79
CA ARG A 1085 -11.97 4.01 -14.67
C ARG A 1085 -10.97 2.86 -14.81
N GLU A 1086 -10.43 2.67 -16.01
CA GLU A 1086 -9.28 1.81 -16.27
C GLU A 1086 -8.21 2.65 -17.00
N ASN A 1087 -6.95 2.53 -16.58
CA ASN A 1087 -5.78 3.22 -17.17
C ASN A 1087 -5.86 4.76 -17.21
N GLY A 1088 -6.51 5.41 -16.24
CA GLY A 1088 -6.48 6.87 -16.09
C GLY A 1088 -7.43 7.66 -17.01
N LEU A 1089 -8.24 6.99 -17.84
CA LEU A 1089 -9.22 7.62 -18.73
C LEU A 1089 -10.65 7.40 -18.22
N ASN A 1090 -11.40 8.48 -17.99
CA ASN A 1090 -12.82 8.39 -17.62
C ASN A 1090 -13.66 8.14 -18.88
N ARG A 1091 -14.34 7.00 -18.97
CA ARG A 1091 -15.23 6.72 -20.10
C ARG A 1091 -16.66 6.52 -19.61
N VAL A 1092 -17.60 6.95 -20.45
CA VAL A 1092 -19.02 6.98 -20.10
C VAL A 1092 -19.77 6.00 -20.99
N ARG A 1093 -20.39 5.01 -20.35
CA ARG A 1093 -21.38 4.13 -20.97
C ARG A 1093 -22.77 4.59 -20.57
N ILE A 1094 -23.68 4.69 -21.53
CA ILE A 1094 -25.07 5.04 -21.31
C ILE A 1094 -25.96 3.93 -21.82
N LEU A 1095 -26.85 3.44 -20.97
CA LEU A 1095 -27.99 2.63 -21.38
C LEU A 1095 -29.20 3.56 -21.50
N SER A 1096 -29.83 3.59 -22.66
CA SER A 1096 -30.99 4.43 -22.92
C SER A 1096 -32.15 3.58 -23.43
N GLY A 1097 -33.34 3.77 -22.86
CA GLY A 1097 -34.57 3.12 -23.31
C GLY A 1097 -35.76 3.42 -22.39
N THR A 1098 -36.91 2.82 -22.69
CA THR A 1098 -38.16 3.01 -21.95
C THR A 1098 -38.35 1.91 -20.90
N LEU A 1099 -38.85 2.31 -19.72
CA LEU A 1099 -39.31 1.38 -18.69
C LEU A 1099 -40.82 1.51 -18.48
N LYS A 1100 -41.51 0.37 -18.34
CA LYS A 1100 -42.90 0.32 -17.90
C LYS A 1100 -43.01 -0.67 -16.73
N LYS A 1101 -43.51 -0.19 -15.59
CA LYS A 1101 -43.59 -0.96 -14.32
C LYS A 1101 -42.25 -1.63 -13.91
N GLY A 1102 -41.13 -0.92 -14.11
CA GLY A 1102 -39.79 -1.40 -13.76
C GLY A 1102 -39.17 -2.41 -14.75
N LYS A 1103 -39.84 -2.71 -15.87
CA LYS A 1103 -39.37 -3.64 -16.91
C LYS A 1103 -38.99 -2.88 -18.18
N LYS A 1104 -37.94 -3.35 -18.86
CA LYS A 1104 -37.46 -2.79 -20.14
C LYS A 1104 -38.46 -3.09 -21.24
N ILE A 1105 -38.87 -2.06 -21.98
CA ILE A 1105 -39.76 -2.20 -23.14
C ILE A 1105 -39.25 -1.31 -24.28
N GLY A 1106 -39.61 -1.67 -25.51
CA GLY A 1106 -39.25 -0.92 -26.71
C GLY A 1106 -37.76 -1.00 -27.02
N GLU A 1107 -37.25 -0.05 -27.80
CA GLU A 1107 -35.86 -0.02 -28.23
C GLU A 1107 -34.93 0.42 -27.08
N TRP A 1108 -33.84 -0.33 -26.92
CA TRP A 1108 -32.77 -0.01 -25.98
C TRP A 1108 -31.46 0.13 -26.71
N GLY A 1109 -30.79 1.27 -26.53
CA GLY A 1109 -29.46 1.52 -27.06
C GLY A 1109 -28.38 1.45 -25.97
N ILE A 1110 -27.24 0.86 -26.30
CA ILE A 1110 -26.01 0.92 -25.51
C ILE A 1110 -25.09 1.93 -26.20
N PHE A 1111 -24.90 3.06 -25.56
CA PHE A 1111 -24.12 4.18 -26.07
C PHE A 1111 -22.79 4.28 -25.34
N TYR A 1112 -21.75 4.65 -26.08
CA TYR A 1112 -20.40 4.78 -25.58
C TYR A 1112 -19.75 6.05 -26.12
N ARG A 1113 -18.97 6.72 -25.27
CA ARG A 1113 -18.20 7.91 -25.66
C ARG A 1113 -16.84 7.91 -24.97
N LYS A 1114 -15.78 8.18 -25.74
CA LYS A 1114 -14.44 8.46 -25.18
C LYS A 1114 -14.42 9.83 -24.49
N GLN A 1115 -13.51 10.04 -23.54
CA GLN A 1115 -13.42 11.31 -22.79
C GLN A 1115 -13.25 12.54 -23.69
N TYR A 1116 -12.65 12.36 -24.87
CA TYR A 1116 -12.30 13.40 -25.84
C TYR A 1116 -13.25 13.48 -27.04
N GLU A 1117 -14.18 12.54 -27.17
CA GLU A 1117 -15.18 12.55 -28.24
C GLU A 1117 -16.41 13.32 -27.75
N ASN A 1118 -16.99 14.17 -28.60
CA ASN A 1118 -18.18 14.96 -28.26
C ASN A 1118 -19.48 14.15 -28.38
N GLU A 1119 -19.47 13.07 -29.17
CA GLU A 1119 -20.67 12.31 -29.56
C GLU A 1119 -20.65 10.88 -29.02
N TYR A 1120 -21.82 10.37 -28.59
CA TYR A 1120 -21.97 8.97 -28.21
C TYR A 1120 -22.19 8.11 -29.45
N LYS A 1121 -21.40 7.04 -29.60
CA LYS A 1121 -21.61 6.00 -30.62
C LYS A 1121 -22.46 4.88 -30.01
N GLN A 1122 -23.50 4.43 -30.71
CA GLN A 1122 -24.26 3.25 -30.31
C GLN A 1122 -23.45 1.99 -30.63
N ILE A 1123 -23.10 1.21 -29.61
CA ILE A 1123 -22.23 0.03 -29.70
C ILE A 1123 -22.95 -1.26 -29.27
N GLY A 1124 -24.28 -1.21 -29.14
CA GLY A 1124 -25.11 -2.34 -28.76
C GLY A 1124 -26.57 -1.93 -28.58
N GLY A 1125 -27.44 -2.91 -28.36
CA GLY A 1125 -28.86 -2.67 -28.13
C GLY A 1125 -29.80 -3.52 -28.99
N GLY A 1126 -31.10 -3.38 -28.76
CA GLY A 1126 -32.15 -4.08 -29.47
C GLY A 1126 -33.53 -3.83 -28.85
N LEU A 1127 -34.55 -4.53 -29.33
CA LEU A 1127 -35.95 -4.35 -28.90
C LEU A 1127 -36.28 -5.27 -27.71
N TYR A 1128 -37.01 -4.74 -26.73
CA TYR A 1128 -37.67 -5.53 -25.69
C TYR A 1128 -39.18 -5.56 -25.95
N ASP A 1129 -39.76 -6.76 -25.97
CA ASP A 1129 -41.18 -6.96 -26.21
C ASP A 1129 -41.99 -6.65 -24.93
N GLU A 1130 -42.91 -5.69 -25.06
CA GLU A 1130 -43.81 -5.31 -23.98
C GLU A 1130 -44.81 -6.42 -23.60
N LYS A 1131 -45.25 -7.23 -24.57
CA LYS A 1131 -46.21 -8.32 -24.35
C LYS A 1131 -45.59 -9.48 -23.59
N PHE A 1132 -44.30 -9.74 -23.80
CA PHE A 1132 -43.56 -10.82 -23.14
C PHE A 1132 -42.71 -10.30 -21.98
N ASN A 1133 -43.29 -9.44 -21.14
CA ASN A 1133 -42.71 -9.10 -19.85
C ASN A 1133 -41.31 -8.44 -19.91
N GLY A 1134 -40.96 -7.79 -21.03
CA GLY A 1134 -39.65 -7.19 -21.24
C GLY A 1134 -38.56 -8.20 -21.57
N THR A 1135 -38.88 -9.27 -22.31
CA THR A 1135 -37.89 -10.16 -22.93
C THR A 1135 -37.31 -9.54 -24.21
N LYS A 1136 -36.06 -9.87 -24.54
CA LYS A 1136 -35.43 -9.45 -25.81
C LYS A 1136 -36.18 -10.02 -27.02
N SER A 1137 -36.31 -9.23 -28.07
CA SER A 1137 -36.96 -9.59 -29.33
C SER A 1137 -36.32 -8.84 -30.50
N GLY A 1138 -36.46 -9.35 -31.73
CA GLY A 1138 -35.97 -8.68 -32.95
C GLY A 1138 -34.45 -8.68 -33.05
N LYS A 1139 -33.89 -7.75 -33.84
CA LYS A 1139 -32.44 -7.62 -34.04
C LYS A 1139 -31.75 -7.08 -32.79
N TRP A 1140 -30.60 -7.65 -32.46
CA TRP A 1140 -29.78 -7.30 -31.31
C TRP A 1140 -28.30 -7.25 -31.65
N ASN A 1141 -27.62 -6.28 -31.06
CA ASN A 1141 -26.16 -6.16 -31.01
C ASN A 1141 -25.70 -6.34 -29.57
N GLU A 1142 -25.07 -7.48 -29.27
CA GLU A 1142 -24.58 -7.85 -27.94
C GLU A 1142 -23.07 -7.65 -27.82
N GLN A 1143 -22.61 -7.03 -26.75
CA GLN A 1143 -21.18 -6.91 -26.50
C GLN A 1143 -20.62 -8.23 -25.99
N SER A 1144 -19.46 -8.63 -26.51
CA SER A 1144 -18.74 -9.78 -25.98
C SER A 1144 -18.39 -9.58 -24.50
N PRO A 1145 -18.42 -10.62 -23.65
CA PRO A 1145 -17.88 -10.54 -22.29
C PRO A 1145 -16.40 -10.11 -22.27
N SER A 1146 -15.69 -10.39 -23.36
CA SER A 1146 -14.29 -9.99 -23.58
C SER A 1146 -14.14 -8.61 -24.23
N TYR A 1147 -15.22 -7.82 -24.34
CA TYR A 1147 -15.17 -6.46 -24.91
C TYR A 1147 -14.19 -5.59 -24.11
N LYS A 1148 -13.04 -5.29 -24.73
CA LYS A 1148 -11.95 -4.50 -24.14
C LYS A 1148 -11.66 -3.30 -25.01
N TRP A 1149 -10.92 -2.35 -24.45
CA TRP A 1149 -10.63 -1.08 -25.11
C TRP A 1149 -9.77 -1.23 -26.38
N ASP A 1150 -9.02 -2.31 -26.52
CA ASP A 1150 -8.12 -2.63 -27.63
C ASP A 1150 -8.71 -3.65 -28.62
N SER A 1151 -9.89 -4.21 -28.33
CA SER A 1151 -10.58 -5.20 -29.15
C SER A 1151 -12.09 -5.12 -28.90
N GLU A 1152 -12.84 -4.57 -29.86
CA GLU A 1152 -14.28 -4.41 -29.77
C GLU A 1152 -14.97 -5.55 -30.52
N VAL A 1153 -15.48 -6.55 -29.79
CA VAL A 1153 -16.24 -7.67 -30.37
C VAL A 1153 -17.72 -7.55 -30.00
N VAL A 1154 -18.59 -7.59 -31.01
CA VAL A 1154 -20.06 -7.54 -30.89
C VAL A 1154 -20.68 -8.73 -31.62
N TYR A 1155 -21.68 -9.36 -31.02
CA TYR A 1155 -22.49 -10.40 -31.65
C TYR A 1155 -23.80 -9.79 -32.16
N GLN A 1156 -24.09 -9.95 -33.45
CA GLN A 1156 -25.28 -9.40 -34.09
C GLN A 1156 -26.20 -10.53 -34.55
N GLY A 1157 -27.46 -10.55 -34.10
CA GLY A 1157 -28.43 -11.56 -34.52
C GLY A 1157 -29.85 -11.26 -34.05
N ASN A 1158 -30.74 -12.25 -34.12
CA ASN A 1158 -32.14 -12.07 -33.73
C ASN A 1158 -32.49 -12.78 -32.43
N TYR A 1159 -33.41 -12.16 -31.69
CA TYR A 1159 -34.08 -12.72 -30.53
C TYR A 1159 -35.56 -12.97 -30.80
N ARG A 1160 -36.12 -14.04 -30.21
CA ARG A 1160 -37.55 -14.27 -30.08
C ARG A 1160 -37.85 -14.76 -28.67
N ASN A 1161 -38.73 -14.06 -27.94
CA ASN A 1161 -39.11 -14.39 -26.56
C ASN A 1161 -37.90 -14.55 -25.61
N GLY A 1162 -36.87 -13.71 -25.76
CA GLY A 1162 -35.68 -13.74 -24.93
C GLY A 1162 -34.64 -14.79 -25.31
N LYS A 1163 -34.88 -15.59 -26.36
CA LYS A 1163 -33.98 -16.64 -26.85
C LYS A 1163 -33.36 -16.27 -28.20
N LYS A 1164 -32.06 -16.54 -28.40
CA LYS A 1164 -31.34 -16.35 -29.68
C LYS A 1164 -31.89 -17.29 -30.75
N ILE A 1165 -32.16 -16.77 -31.94
CA ILE A 1165 -32.65 -17.53 -33.10
C ILE A 1165 -31.94 -17.13 -34.39
N GLY A 1166 -31.91 -18.05 -35.36
CA GLY A 1166 -31.37 -17.81 -36.69
C GLY A 1166 -29.88 -17.46 -36.69
N ASP A 1167 -29.43 -16.76 -37.72
CA ASP A 1167 -28.01 -16.44 -37.90
C ASP A 1167 -27.53 -15.34 -36.94
N TRP A 1168 -26.34 -15.57 -36.39
CA TRP A 1168 -25.63 -14.65 -35.52
C TRP A 1168 -24.23 -14.41 -36.03
N ASP A 1169 -23.91 -13.16 -36.32
CA ASP A 1169 -22.60 -12.71 -36.79
C ASP A 1169 -21.71 -12.33 -35.59
N THR A 1170 -20.44 -12.70 -35.66
CA THR A 1170 -19.40 -12.19 -34.75
C THR A 1170 -18.66 -11.07 -35.47
N LEU A 1171 -18.86 -9.85 -34.98
CA LEU A 1171 -18.29 -8.64 -35.55
C LEU A 1171 -17.12 -8.16 -34.68
N TYR A 1172 -16.00 -7.82 -35.30
CA TYR A 1172 -14.81 -7.27 -34.63
C TYR A 1172 -14.39 -5.96 -35.27
N ARG A 1173 -13.84 -5.06 -34.48
CA ARG A 1173 -13.23 -3.82 -34.94
C ARG A 1173 -11.94 -3.55 -34.17
N LYS A 1174 -10.86 -3.22 -34.89
CA LYS A 1174 -9.59 -2.88 -34.27
C LYS A 1174 -9.68 -1.50 -33.60
N TYR A 1175 -8.82 -1.26 -32.61
CA TYR A 1175 -8.67 0.05 -32.00
C TYR A 1175 -8.40 1.13 -33.07
N ASN A 1176 -9.28 2.14 -33.14
CA ASN A 1176 -9.31 3.26 -34.10
C ASN A 1176 -9.91 2.99 -35.49
N GLU A 1177 -10.40 1.79 -35.77
CA GLU A 1177 -11.25 1.59 -36.95
C GLU A 1177 -12.67 2.07 -36.67
N ASP A 1178 -13.35 2.61 -37.69
CA ASP A 1178 -14.75 3.05 -37.56
C ASP A 1178 -15.76 1.95 -37.94
N LYS A 1179 -15.36 0.94 -38.72
CA LYS A 1179 -16.24 -0.11 -39.24
C LYS A 1179 -15.99 -1.45 -38.56
N PHE A 1180 -17.06 -2.17 -38.22
CA PHE A 1180 -16.97 -3.56 -37.79
C PHE A 1180 -16.78 -4.47 -39.02
N ARG A 1181 -15.91 -5.48 -38.90
CA ARG A 1181 -15.74 -6.57 -39.85
C ARG A 1181 -16.30 -7.87 -39.26
N LYS A 1182 -17.00 -8.68 -40.07
CA LYS A 1182 -17.48 -10.00 -39.67
C LYS A 1182 -16.29 -10.96 -39.63
N ILE A 1183 -15.98 -11.49 -38.45
CA ILE A 1183 -14.87 -12.43 -38.23
C ILE A 1183 -15.35 -13.85 -37.88
N GLY A 1184 -16.66 -14.01 -37.67
CA GLY A 1184 -17.24 -15.32 -37.41
C GLY A 1184 -18.76 -15.27 -37.30
N GLY A 1185 -19.34 -16.31 -36.71
CA GLY A 1185 -20.79 -16.46 -36.57
C GLY A 1185 -21.29 -17.88 -36.80
N GLY A 1186 -22.59 -18.09 -36.65
CA GLY A 1186 -23.28 -19.35 -36.93
C GLY A 1186 -24.78 -19.22 -36.62
N SER A 1187 -25.52 -20.33 -36.73
CA SER A 1187 -26.99 -20.31 -36.64
C SER A 1187 -27.49 -20.98 -35.36
N TYR A 1188 -28.52 -20.39 -34.74
CA TYR A 1188 -29.32 -21.01 -33.69
C TYR A 1188 -30.60 -21.62 -34.27
N ASP A 1189 -31.14 -22.61 -33.58
CA ASP A 1189 -32.40 -23.24 -33.94
C ASP A 1189 -33.57 -22.24 -34.00
N ASN A 1190 -34.44 -22.41 -35.01
CA ASN A 1190 -35.65 -21.60 -35.17
C ASN A 1190 -36.88 -22.24 -34.47
N GLY A 1191 -36.68 -23.32 -33.71
CA GLY A 1191 -37.74 -24.10 -33.10
C GLY A 1191 -38.54 -23.31 -32.07
N MET A 1192 -39.86 -23.54 -31.99
CA MET A 1192 -40.72 -22.89 -31.00
C MET A 1192 -40.37 -23.24 -29.53
N GLY A 1193 -39.58 -24.30 -29.30
CA GLY A 1193 -39.11 -24.73 -27.97
C GLY A 1193 -37.97 -23.89 -27.41
N GLY A 1194 -37.06 -23.40 -28.27
CA GLY A 1194 -36.15 -22.30 -28.00
C GLY A 1194 -35.00 -22.56 -27.03
N ASP A 1195 -34.31 -23.68 -27.07
CA ASP A 1195 -33.21 -23.94 -26.13
C ASP A 1195 -31.88 -23.24 -26.50
N GLU A 1196 -31.92 -22.19 -27.33
CA GLU A 1196 -30.74 -21.48 -27.87
C GLU A 1196 -29.71 -22.47 -28.43
N VAL A 1197 -30.20 -23.46 -29.19
CA VAL A 1197 -29.38 -24.59 -29.64
C VAL A 1197 -28.58 -24.15 -30.85
N LYS A 1198 -27.25 -24.10 -30.73
CA LYS A 1198 -26.35 -23.88 -31.86
C LYS A 1198 -26.45 -25.05 -32.84
N LEU A 1199 -26.58 -24.74 -34.13
CA LEU A 1199 -26.66 -25.69 -35.24
C LEU A 1199 -25.69 -25.33 -36.36
N GLY A 1200 -25.21 -26.35 -37.07
CA GLY A 1200 -24.44 -26.20 -38.29
C GLY A 1200 -23.04 -25.64 -38.07
N LYS A 1201 -22.49 -24.98 -39.09
CA LYS A 1201 -21.12 -24.45 -39.07
C LYS A 1201 -21.04 -23.17 -38.24
N TRP A 1202 -20.04 -23.12 -37.38
CA TRP A 1202 -19.75 -22.00 -36.49
C TRP A 1202 -18.30 -21.57 -36.62
N VAL A 1203 -18.08 -20.25 -36.58
CA VAL A 1203 -16.76 -19.64 -36.37
C VAL A 1203 -16.84 -18.82 -35.08
N GLU A 1204 -16.11 -19.27 -34.06
CA GLU A 1204 -16.06 -18.70 -32.72
C GLU A 1204 -14.73 -17.98 -32.48
N ILE A 1205 -14.73 -16.96 -31.62
CA ILE A 1205 -13.47 -16.39 -31.12
C ILE A 1205 -12.90 -17.28 -30.01
N SER A 1206 -11.59 -17.49 -29.99
CA SER A 1206 -10.94 -18.20 -28.89
C SER A 1206 -11.03 -17.41 -27.57
N ASP A 1207 -10.91 -18.10 -26.44
CA ASP A 1207 -10.80 -17.44 -25.11
C ASP A 1207 -9.59 -16.50 -25.01
N GLU A 1208 -8.63 -16.66 -25.93
CA GLU A 1208 -7.41 -15.86 -26.02
C GLU A 1208 -7.51 -14.65 -26.96
N PHE A 1209 -8.66 -14.44 -27.61
CA PHE A 1209 -8.88 -13.36 -28.57
C PHE A 1209 -8.62 -11.98 -27.94
N LYS A 1210 -7.46 -11.41 -28.25
CA LYS A 1210 -6.92 -10.14 -27.72
C LYS A 1210 -6.27 -9.37 -28.86
N TYR A 1211 -5.89 -8.12 -28.61
CA TYR A 1211 -5.21 -7.28 -29.60
C TYR A 1211 -3.99 -7.97 -30.25
N VAL A 1212 -3.24 -8.76 -29.47
CA VAL A 1212 -2.00 -9.44 -29.91
C VAL A 1212 -2.20 -10.89 -30.37
N SER A 1213 -3.41 -11.45 -30.28
CA SER A 1213 -3.72 -12.82 -30.70
C SER A 1213 -5.17 -12.86 -31.16
N GLN A 1214 -5.38 -12.92 -32.48
CA GLN A 1214 -6.71 -12.88 -33.11
C GLN A 1214 -7.09 -14.27 -33.63
N ILE A 1215 -7.14 -15.26 -32.74
CA ILE A 1215 -7.43 -16.66 -33.12
C ILE A 1215 -8.93 -16.92 -33.12
N THR A 1216 -9.44 -17.40 -34.26
CA THR A 1216 -10.80 -17.93 -34.43
C THR A 1216 -10.77 -19.45 -34.53
N GLN A 1217 -11.83 -20.10 -34.07
CA GLN A 1217 -12.05 -21.54 -34.12
C GLN A 1217 -13.26 -21.82 -34.99
N SER A 1218 -13.14 -22.66 -36.01
CA SER A 1218 -14.28 -23.05 -36.86
C SER A 1218 -14.55 -24.53 -36.81
N GLY A 1219 -15.82 -24.91 -36.72
CA GLY A 1219 -16.27 -26.30 -36.71
C GLY A 1219 -17.79 -26.41 -36.75
N GLU A 1220 -18.34 -27.60 -36.50
CA GLU A 1220 -19.78 -27.84 -36.58
C GLU A 1220 -20.41 -28.07 -35.20
N TYR A 1221 -21.67 -27.66 -35.07
CA TYR A 1221 -22.54 -27.94 -33.96
C TYR A 1221 -23.71 -28.81 -34.39
N GLU A 1222 -24.00 -29.85 -33.60
CA GLU A 1222 -25.21 -30.65 -33.71
C GLU A 1222 -25.86 -30.71 -32.33
N ASN A 1223 -27.14 -30.30 -32.24
CA ASN A 1223 -27.90 -30.24 -31.00
C ASN A 1223 -27.16 -29.50 -29.86
N GLY A 1224 -26.49 -28.39 -30.18
CA GLY A 1224 -25.80 -27.54 -29.21
C GLY A 1224 -24.45 -28.10 -28.72
N LYS A 1225 -23.99 -29.24 -29.25
CA LYS A 1225 -22.67 -29.82 -28.95
C LYS A 1225 -21.72 -29.64 -30.13
N LYS A 1226 -20.47 -29.29 -29.83
CA LYS A 1226 -19.38 -29.27 -30.82
C LYS A 1226 -19.16 -30.70 -31.34
N ILE A 1227 -19.22 -30.88 -32.66
CA ILE A 1227 -18.93 -32.12 -33.35
C ILE A 1227 -17.83 -31.90 -34.40
N GLY A 1228 -17.21 -33.01 -34.85
CA GLY A 1228 -16.17 -32.97 -35.88
C GLY A 1228 -14.85 -32.33 -35.43
N LEU A 1229 -13.97 -32.10 -36.40
CA LEU A 1229 -12.70 -31.41 -36.20
C LEU A 1229 -12.92 -29.90 -36.18
N TRP A 1230 -12.34 -29.23 -35.18
CA TRP A 1230 -12.34 -27.77 -35.07
C TRP A 1230 -10.99 -27.25 -35.50
N SER A 1231 -10.97 -26.38 -36.51
CA SER A 1231 -9.74 -25.76 -37.01
C SER A 1231 -9.52 -24.39 -36.38
N GLU A 1232 -8.31 -24.14 -35.91
CA GLU A 1232 -7.87 -22.82 -35.44
C GLU A 1232 -7.25 -22.03 -36.60
N LYS A 1233 -7.72 -20.80 -36.80
CA LYS A 1233 -7.12 -19.85 -37.75
C LYS A 1233 -6.75 -18.57 -37.01
N GLU A 1234 -5.47 -18.21 -37.06
CA GLU A 1234 -4.98 -16.89 -36.66
C GLU A 1234 -5.34 -15.87 -37.76
N LEU A 1235 -6.03 -14.79 -37.39
CA LEU A 1235 -6.35 -13.72 -38.33
C LEU A 1235 -5.11 -12.86 -38.56
N GLU A 1236 -4.46 -13.01 -39.72
CA GLU A 1236 -3.41 -12.08 -40.17
C GLU A 1236 -4.00 -10.67 -40.35
N SER A 1237 -3.19 -9.64 -40.12
CA SER A 1237 -3.68 -8.26 -39.91
C SER A 1237 -4.47 -7.66 -41.07
N ASP A 1238 -4.32 -8.19 -42.29
CA ASP A 1238 -4.81 -7.55 -43.53
C ASP A 1238 -5.59 -8.47 -44.51
N GLU A 1239 -5.91 -9.73 -44.15
CA GLU A 1239 -6.76 -10.57 -45.02
C GLU A 1239 -8.23 -10.12 -44.99
N ILE A 1240 -8.72 -9.64 -46.15
CA ILE A 1240 -10.15 -9.40 -46.41
C ILE A 1240 -10.83 -10.76 -46.59
N ILE A 1241 -11.77 -11.11 -45.70
CA ILE A 1241 -12.64 -12.28 -45.86
C ILE A 1241 -13.64 -12.00 -46.99
N GLN A 1242 -13.30 -12.35 -48.24
CA GLN A 1242 -14.29 -12.54 -49.30
C GLN A 1242 -14.74 -14.02 -49.28
N GLU A 1243 -16.07 -14.20 -49.18
CA GLU A 1243 -16.86 -15.44 -49.30
C GLU A 1243 -16.15 -16.78 -49.02
N PHE A 1244 -16.43 -17.37 -47.86
CA PHE A 1244 -16.22 -18.80 -47.60
C PHE A 1244 -17.06 -19.63 -48.58
N LYS A 1245 -16.44 -20.13 -49.66
CA LYS A 1245 -16.95 -21.29 -50.41
C LYS A 1245 -16.33 -22.55 -49.81
N PHE A 1246 -17.19 -23.44 -49.32
CA PHE A 1246 -16.77 -24.79 -48.92
C PHE A 1246 -16.68 -25.63 -50.19
N GLU A 1247 -15.47 -26.04 -50.57
CA GLU A 1247 -15.31 -27.22 -51.44
C GLU A 1247 -15.42 -28.48 -50.57
N ASN A 1248 -16.13 -29.48 -51.09
CA ASN A 1248 -16.56 -30.71 -50.40
C ASN A 1248 -15.42 -31.57 -49.86
#